data_AF-A0A8E2B2E0-F1
#
_entry.id   AF-A0A8E2B2E0-F1
#
_cell.length_a   1.000
_cell.length_b   1.000
_cell.length_c   1.000
_cell.angle_alpha   90.00
_cell.angle_beta   90.00
_cell.angle_gamma   90.00
#
_symmetry.space_group_name_H-M   'P 1'
#
loop_
_entity.id
_entity.type
_entity.pdbx_description
1 polymer ?
#
loop_
_entity_poly.entity_id
_entity_poly.type
_entity_poly.pdbx_seq_one_letter_code
_entity_poly.pdbx_strand_id
1 'polypeptide(L)'
;MRCVILLRLDEFAVGGITPSSLDRFVGDGTIQESIDRLWREHYAIPTASGPVNPLLVWVDDNPDYIEKEVENATRLGITVYSLPSTAAAKAWIDANQEMLWEAEAAHRLRFISDNYRMETGRERGDFLNLSAGETILRYLRGRLFAAPVLIYCGASIPTTRYVLSYKQAGSTVSYDVCMAYITALADGRTDDTSWEDFDVKYDAYVAQSLSQPQRRVPPGLDARHAPVTPTPVPNRATAGPAAHRAPPKPVLERAPSEWSPVSEWVECELPVESKTEAAAETRLSRFSDWSDTVEALCRIGPAGGSARSFFSGGDVASRMSQIREAITHIRLNWADYDQFMEGLQRMFIDTTGGEKAAPLLVLLPLSKDWADRRRTPVEAEDYSVLKLYTSERGYQAVFRVLNEAFRKDDLTGNQSRLQAAVFLIELLTIELFNYTLALRPPSSFSGVIYRGLCLNREHLNEFYALTKRPVKDRYWSIPLSIMSCTTDLLTAVKFAEKLASSNSNLYPVLWRIHVADLDPELLEVYHRRFPASVVSTICAVRISDLSDYPEEEEVLLRGPFFQLVNVQPQRLVGVEGASGTVHVMDGVMLNSNRDHPSTMEMAPEEGNKARELFGCLVEIGRTRECLRLAEQCALHEDVLQYAQVCTEAEGRLARLLQ
;
A
#
# COMPACT_ATOMS: atom_id res chain seq x y z
N MET A 1 32.53 12.77 -24.43
CA MET A 1 31.53 13.57 -23.67
C MET A 1 32.19 14.07 -22.40
N ARG A 2 31.75 15.19 -21.81
CA ARG A 2 32.12 15.55 -20.42
C ARG A 2 31.06 14.97 -19.50
N CYS A 3 31.36 13.90 -18.77
CA CYS A 3 30.49 13.45 -17.69
C CYS A 3 30.59 14.43 -16.53
N VAL A 4 29.43 14.88 -16.03
CA VAL A 4 29.33 15.73 -14.84
C VAL A 4 28.74 14.84 -13.75
N ILE A 5 29.55 14.52 -12.73
CA ILE A 5 29.09 13.79 -11.55
C ILE A 5 28.74 14.83 -10.49
N LEU A 6 27.49 14.79 -10.02
CA LEU A 6 26.94 15.78 -9.10
C LEU A 6 26.88 15.18 -7.69
N LEU A 7 27.98 15.34 -6.95
CA LEU A 7 28.09 14.87 -5.56
C LEU A 7 27.50 15.89 -4.60
N ARG A 8 26.54 15.46 -3.78
CA ARG A 8 25.98 16.27 -2.70
C ARG A 8 26.68 15.89 -1.40
N LEU A 9 27.63 16.73 -0.99
CA LEU A 9 28.32 16.59 0.30
C LEU A 9 27.33 16.77 1.45
N ASP A 10 27.31 15.80 2.35
CA ASP A 10 26.47 15.77 3.52
C ASP A 10 27.32 15.97 4.77
N GLU A 11 27.42 17.22 5.20
CA GLU A 11 28.17 17.64 6.40
C GLU A 11 27.51 17.18 7.71
N PHE A 12 26.25 16.71 7.67
CA PHE A 12 25.44 16.36 8.84
C PHE A 12 25.15 14.86 8.97
N ALA A 13 25.71 14.04 8.06
CA ALA A 13 25.61 12.57 8.06
C ALA A 13 24.16 12.04 8.11
N VAL A 14 23.24 12.70 7.40
CA VAL A 14 21.82 12.32 7.26
C VAL A 14 21.55 11.34 6.11
N GLY A 15 22.61 10.87 5.42
CA GLY A 15 22.56 9.74 4.48
C GLY A 15 23.23 9.99 3.11
N GLY A 16 23.89 11.12 2.90
CA GLY A 16 24.69 11.42 1.70
C GLY A 16 26.16 11.00 1.80
N ILE A 17 26.99 11.45 0.85
CA ILE A 17 28.44 11.26 0.93
C ILE A 17 29.02 12.29 1.91
N THR A 18 29.61 11.80 3.00
CA THR A 18 30.33 12.63 3.97
C THR A 18 31.73 13.00 3.46
N PRO A 19 32.34 14.10 3.92
CA PRO A 19 33.75 14.41 3.61
C PRO A 19 34.70 13.24 3.89
N SER A 20 34.51 12.55 5.04
CA SER A 20 35.34 11.41 5.44
C SER A 20 35.17 10.14 4.57
N SER A 21 34.01 9.94 3.95
CA SER A 21 33.79 8.84 3.01
C SER A 21 34.29 9.19 1.60
N LEU A 22 34.22 10.47 1.21
CA LEU A 22 34.87 10.97 0.00
C LEU A 22 36.41 10.87 0.12
N ASP A 23 37.00 11.33 1.22
CA ASP A 23 38.45 11.23 1.45
C ASP A 23 38.93 9.77 1.45
N ARG A 24 38.17 8.85 2.06
CA ARG A 24 38.49 7.40 2.00
C ARG A 24 38.38 6.82 0.59
N PHE A 25 37.43 7.30 -0.22
CA PHE A 25 37.24 6.87 -1.61
C PHE A 25 38.34 7.40 -2.55
N VAL A 26 38.75 8.64 -2.32
CA VAL A 26 39.82 9.31 -3.06
C VAL A 26 41.21 8.76 -2.66
N GLY A 27 41.41 8.51 -1.36
CA GLY A 27 42.70 8.10 -0.81
C GLY A 27 43.76 9.19 -1.01
N ASP A 28 45.00 8.78 -1.26
CA ASP A 28 46.12 9.69 -1.55
C ASP A 28 46.12 10.21 -3.02
N GLY A 29 45.14 9.81 -3.84
CA GLY A 29 45.03 10.19 -5.25
C GLY A 29 44.16 11.42 -5.51
N THR A 30 43.91 11.75 -6.77
CA THR A 30 42.88 12.74 -7.13
C THR A 30 41.51 12.09 -7.30
N ILE A 31 40.43 12.85 -7.06
CA ILE A 31 39.04 12.43 -7.35
C ILE A 31 38.90 11.89 -8.78
N GLN A 32 39.58 12.52 -9.74
CA GLN A 32 39.52 12.13 -11.14
C GLN A 32 40.23 10.79 -11.39
N GLU A 33 41.38 10.53 -10.77
CA GLU A 33 42.05 9.23 -10.87
C GLU A 33 41.24 8.10 -10.23
N SER A 34 40.58 8.34 -9.10
CA SER A 34 39.69 7.34 -8.46
C SER A 34 38.44 7.05 -9.29
N ILE A 35 37.89 8.05 -9.98
CA ILE A 35 36.79 7.87 -10.96
C ILE A 35 37.29 7.11 -12.21
N ASP A 36 38.43 7.52 -12.77
CA ASP A 36 39.02 6.87 -13.95
C ASP A 36 39.52 5.44 -13.66
N ARG A 37 39.83 5.12 -12.40
CA ARG A 37 40.11 3.76 -11.92
C ARG A 37 38.82 2.94 -11.92
N LEU A 38 37.76 3.42 -11.28
CA LEU A 38 36.43 2.80 -11.27
C LEU A 38 35.88 2.53 -12.68
N TRP A 39 36.07 3.48 -13.60
CA TRP A 39 35.63 3.32 -14.99
C TRP A 39 36.40 2.23 -15.73
N ARG A 40 37.72 2.15 -15.51
CA ARG A 40 38.60 1.13 -16.11
C ARG A 40 38.42 -0.26 -15.50
N GLU A 41 38.09 -0.34 -14.21
CA GLU A 41 37.92 -1.61 -13.48
C GLU A 41 36.53 -2.24 -13.68
N HIS A 42 35.49 -1.46 -14.02
CA HIS A 42 34.11 -1.97 -14.12
C HIS A 42 33.34 -1.68 -15.43
N TYR A 43 33.76 -0.71 -16.26
CA TYR A 43 32.93 -0.27 -17.40
C TYR A 43 33.71 -0.06 -18.71
N ALA A 44 34.35 -1.13 -19.19
CA ALA A 44 34.65 -1.29 -20.62
C ALA A 44 33.37 -1.73 -21.37
N ILE A 45 32.44 -0.80 -21.61
CA ILE A 45 31.20 -1.09 -22.37
C ILE A 45 31.53 -1.19 -23.87
N PRO A 46 31.37 -2.35 -24.53
CA PRO A 46 31.45 -2.45 -25.97
C PRO A 46 30.18 -1.84 -26.56
N THR A 47 30.29 -0.70 -27.24
CA THR A 47 29.20 -0.15 -28.05
C THR A 47 29.12 -0.96 -29.35
N ALA A 48 28.31 -2.02 -29.34
CA ALA A 48 28.19 -2.96 -30.46
C ALA A 48 26.76 -3.02 -30.99
N SER A 49 26.51 -2.36 -32.12
CA SER A 49 25.35 -2.61 -32.99
C SER A 49 25.54 -3.96 -33.72
N GLY A 50 25.54 -5.05 -32.97
CA GLY A 50 25.76 -6.42 -33.44
C GLY A 50 24.77 -7.40 -32.78
N PRO A 51 24.82 -8.70 -33.13
CA PRO A 51 23.98 -9.70 -32.50
C PRO A 51 24.28 -9.77 -31.00
N VAL A 52 23.28 -9.52 -30.16
CA VAL A 52 23.38 -9.56 -28.69
C VAL A 52 23.98 -10.90 -28.27
N ASN A 53 25.13 -10.92 -27.58
CA ASN A 53 25.79 -12.14 -27.12
C ASN A 53 24.96 -12.86 -26.04
N PRO A 54 25.17 -14.16 -25.77
CA PRO A 54 24.54 -14.81 -24.63
C PRO A 54 25.02 -14.14 -23.35
N LEU A 55 24.08 -13.90 -22.44
CA LEU A 55 24.24 -13.08 -21.26
C LEU A 55 23.84 -13.87 -20.01
N LEU A 56 24.79 -14.02 -19.09
CA LEU A 56 24.59 -14.68 -17.81
C LEU A 56 24.85 -13.68 -16.69
N VAL A 57 23.84 -13.44 -15.85
CA VAL A 57 23.99 -12.65 -14.64
C VAL A 57 24.07 -13.60 -13.46
N TRP A 58 25.18 -13.56 -12.71
CA TRP A 58 25.42 -14.43 -11.56
C TRP A 58 25.48 -13.59 -10.30
N VAL A 59 24.67 -13.93 -9.28
CA VAL A 59 24.67 -13.23 -8.00
C VAL A 59 25.16 -14.17 -6.89
N ASP A 60 26.42 -13.99 -6.47
CA ASP A 60 27.13 -14.81 -5.48
C ASP A 60 27.98 -13.89 -4.58
N ASP A 61 27.98 -14.08 -3.27
CA ASP A 61 28.83 -13.28 -2.37
C ASP A 61 30.30 -13.73 -2.34
N ASN A 62 30.62 -14.91 -2.90
CA ASN A 62 31.99 -15.38 -3.00
C ASN A 62 32.41 -15.67 -4.45
N PRO A 63 33.07 -14.71 -5.15
CA PRO A 63 33.49 -14.91 -6.53
C PRO A 63 34.49 -16.07 -6.72
N ASP A 64 35.26 -16.42 -5.69
CA ASP A 64 36.23 -17.53 -5.75
C ASP A 64 35.54 -18.90 -5.86
N TYR A 65 34.29 -19.02 -5.41
CA TYR A 65 33.53 -20.27 -5.49
C TYR A 65 32.96 -20.56 -6.88
N ILE A 66 32.87 -19.54 -7.74
CA ILE A 66 32.23 -19.62 -9.06
C ILE A 66 33.22 -19.45 -10.23
N GLU A 67 34.51 -19.26 -9.94
CA GLU A 67 35.56 -18.96 -10.92
C GLU A 67 35.56 -19.95 -12.11
N LYS A 68 35.39 -21.26 -11.84
CA LYS A 68 35.41 -22.31 -12.87
C LYS A 68 34.21 -22.26 -13.79
N GLU A 69 33.03 -22.02 -13.23
CA GLU A 69 31.78 -21.90 -13.98
C GLU A 69 31.78 -20.61 -14.82
N VAL A 70 32.32 -19.51 -14.29
CA VAL A 70 32.52 -18.24 -14.99
C VAL A 70 33.56 -18.37 -16.12
N GLU A 71 34.70 -19.03 -15.87
CA GLU A 71 35.71 -19.32 -16.90
C GLU A 71 35.10 -20.18 -18.03
N ASN A 72 34.33 -21.21 -17.68
CA ASN A 72 33.67 -22.06 -18.65
C ASN A 72 32.62 -21.31 -19.47
N ALA A 73 31.77 -20.50 -18.84
CA ALA A 73 30.79 -19.67 -19.53
C ALA A 73 31.47 -18.69 -20.50
N THR A 74 32.54 -18.03 -20.06
CA THR A 74 33.35 -17.12 -20.89
C THR A 74 33.96 -17.85 -22.09
N ARG A 75 34.51 -19.06 -21.89
CA ARG A 75 35.04 -19.92 -22.95
C ARG A 75 33.99 -20.36 -23.97
N LEU A 76 32.72 -20.47 -23.56
CA LEU A 76 31.58 -20.73 -24.43
C LEU A 76 31.05 -19.47 -25.15
N GLY A 77 31.70 -18.31 -24.97
CA GLY A 77 31.30 -17.04 -25.59
C GLY A 77 30.13 -16.36 -24.89
N ILE A 78 29.79 -16.76 -23.66
CA ILE A 78 28.78 -16.11 -22.83
C ILE A 78 29.43 -14.91 -22.12
N THR A 79 28.77 -13.75 -22.16
CA THR A 79 29.14 -12.59 -21.34
C THR A 79 28.60 -12.80 -19.93
N VAL A 80 29.47 -12.80 -18.93
CA VAL A 80 29.09 -13.03 -17.53
C VAL A 80 29.22 -11.75 -16.70
N TYR A 81 28.20 -11.43 -15.92
CA TYR A 81 28.25 -10.38 -14.90
C TYR A 81 28.08 -10.98 -13.50
N SER A 82 29.18 -11.08 -12.76
CA SER A 82 29.21 -11.55 -11.38
C SER A 82 28.96 -10.39 -10.42
N LEU A 83 27.97 -10.51 -9.53
CA LEU A 83 27.47 -9.42 -8.70
C LEU A 83 27.49 -9.86 -7.21
N PRO A 84 28.24 -9.16 -6.32
CA PRO A 84 28.63 -9.68 -5.01
C PRO A 84 27.54 -9.64 -3.93
N SER A 85 26.36 -9.09 -4.22
CA SER A 85 25.26 -9.02 -3.25
C SER A 85 23.92 -8.79 -3.94
N THR A 86 22.82 -9.09 -3.25
CA THR A 86 21.47 -8.78 -3.71
C THR A 86 21.31 -7.28 -3.99
N ALA A 87 21.87 -6.41 -3.15
CA ALA A 87 21.81 -4.96 -3.34
C ALA A 87 22.57 -4.51 -4.61
N ALA A 88 23.78 -5.04 -4.84
CA ALA A 88 24.56 -4.77 -6.04
C ALA A 88 23.86 -5.28 -7.30
N ALA A 89 23.29 -6.49 -7.24
CA ALA A 89 22.56 -7.08 -8.36
C ALA A 89 21.34 -6.27 -8.75
N LYS A 90 20.53 -5.84 -7.77
CA LYS A 90 19.38 -4.96 -8.01
C LYS A 90 19.82 -3.65 -8.68
N ALA A 91 20.78 -2.94 -8.10
CA ALA A 91 21.28 -1.69 -8.66
C ALA A 91 21.83 -1.85 -10.09
N TRP A 92 22.52 -2.95 -10.38
CA TRP A 92 23.06 -3.23 -11.71
C TRP A 92 21.95 -3.61 -12.71
N ILE A 93 20.96 -4.42 -12.31
CA ILE A 93 19.80 -4.77 -13.16
C ILE A 93 19.00 -3.51 -13.54
N ASP A 94 18.71 -2.64 -12.57
CA ASP A 94 18.03 -1.36 -12.81
C ASP A 94 18.83 -0.45 -13.77
N ALA A 95 20.15 -0.43 -13.65
CA ALA A 95 21.02 0.38 -14.51
C ALA A 95 21.20 -0.17 -15.94
N ASN A 96 20.97 -1.46 -16.18
CA ASN A 96 21.23 -2.14 -17.46
C ASN A 96 19.94 -2.75 -18.08
N GLN A 97 18.77 -2.28 -17.64
CA GLN A 97 17.47 -2.89 -17.96
C GLN A 97 17.18 -3.00 -19.46
N GLU A 98 17.56 -2.01 -20.28
CA GLU A 98 17.39 -2.03 -21.74
C GLU A 98 18.17 -3.18 -22.38
N MET A 99 19.46 -3.34 -22.03
CA MET A 99 20.32 -4.43 -22.52
C MET A 99 19.78 -5.80 -22.09
N LEU A 100 19.25 -5.91 -20.87
CA LEU A 100 18.67 -7.15 -20.36
C LEU A 100 17.39 -7.51 -21.13
N TRP A 101 16.52 -6.55 -21.45
CA TRP A 101 15.33 -6.81 -22.28
C TRP A 101 15.69 -7.19 -23.72
N GLU A 102 16.72 -6.59 -24.32
CA GLU A 102 17.22 -7.00 -25.64
C GLU A 102 17.73 -8.45 -25.63
N ALA A 103 18.52 -8.82 -24.61
CA ALA A 103 19.00 -10.19 -24.44
C ALA A 103 17.86 -11.18 -24.15
N GLU A 104 16.87 -10.80 -23.35
CA GLU A 104 15.68 -11.60 -23.05
C GLU A 104 14.81 -11.84 -24.29
N ALA A 105 14.53 -10.79 -25.07
CA ALA A 105 13.75 -10.88 -26.30
C ALA A 105 14.44 -11.75 -27.38
N ALA A 106 15.77 -11.85 -27.33
CA ALA A 106 16.56 -12.78 -28.13
C ALA A 106 16.61 -14.23 -27.58
N HIS A 107 16.02 -14.49 -26.40
CA HIS A 107 16.19 -15.72 -25.61
C HIS A 107 17.66 -16.03 -25.26
N ARG A 108 18.45 -14.99 -25.01
CA ARG A 108 19.88 -15.03 -24.72
C ARG A 108 20.24 -14.52 -23.31
N LEU A 109 19.27 -14.37 -22.41
CA LEU A 109 19.48 -14.00 -21.01
C LEU A 109 19.14 -15.16 -20.06
N ARG A 110 20.02 -15.42 -19.07
CA ARG A 110 19.74 -16.27 -17.90
C ARG A 110 20.33 -15.67 -16.62
N PHE A 111 19.81 -16.11 -15.48
CA PHE A 111 20.28 -15.73 -14.16
C PHE A 111 20.71 -16.96 -13.34
N ILE A 112 21.81 -16.84 -12.60
CA ILE A 112 22.18 -17.76 -11.53
C ILE A 112 22.28 -16.98 -10.21
N SER A 113 21.88 -17.60 -9.11
CA SER A 113 22.03 -17.06 -7.75
C SER A 113 22.31 -18.18 -6.76
N ASP A 114 23.06 -17.92 -5.70
CA ASP A 114 22.96 -18.72 -4.48
C ASP A 114 21.54 -18.72 -3.89
N ASN A 115 21.28 -19.62 -2.93
CA ASN A 115 20.06 -19.57 -2.13
C ASN A 115 20.15 -18.59 -0.95
N TYR A 116 21.36 -18.35 -0.44
CA TYR A 116 21.67 -17.50 0.71
C TYR A 116 23.04 -16.87 0.52
N ARG A 117 23.27 -15.68 1.08
CA ARG A 117 24.54 -14.95 0.96
C ARG A 117 24.85 -14.09 2.19
N MET A 118 26.11 -13.75 2.44
CA MET A 118 26.46 -12.67 3.35
C MET A 118 26.23 -11.30 2.68
N GLU A 119 25.63 -10.36 3.41
CA GLU A 119 25.41 -8.99 2.95
C GLU A 119 25.89 -7.96 3.98
N THR A 120 26.52 -6.89 3.50
CA THR A 120 27.00 -5.80 4.36
C THR A 120 25.85 -4.85 4.72
N GLY A 121 25.37 -4.93 5.96
CA GLY A 121 24.33 -4.05 6.48
C GLY A 121 24.87 -2.67 6.86
N ARG A 122 24.17 -1.59 6.45
CA ARG A 122 24.59 -0.19 6.71
C ARG A 122 24.82 0.16 8.19
N GLU A 123 24.14 -0.53 9.12
CA GLU A 123 24.14 -0.19 10.55
C GLU A 123 24.45 -1.37 11.49
N ARG A 124 24.43 -2.63 10.99
CA ARG A 124 24.60 -3.83 11.83
C ARG A 124 25.83 -4.69 11.50
N GLY A 125 26.67 -4.25 10.55
CA GLY A 125 27.76 -5.07 10.02
C GLY A 125 27.26 -6.13 9.04
N ASP A 126 28.09 -7.13 8.75
CA ASP A 126 27.73 -8.21 7.83
C ASP A 126 26.66 -9.13 8.46
N PHE A 127 25.63 -9.45 7.69
CA PHE A 127 24.53 -10.31 8.10
C PHE A 127 24.25 -11.40 7.05
N LEU A 128 23.70 -12.52 7.50
CA LEU A 128 23.38 -13.65 6.63
C LEU A 128 21.98 -13.46 6.02
N ASN A 129 21.89 -13.16 4.72
CA ASN A 129 20.62 -13.12 4.01
C ASN A 129 20.21 -14.53 3.60
N LEU A 130 19.39 -15.18 4.44
CA LEU A 130 18.86 -16.54 4.22
C LEU A 130 17.85 -16.64 3.06
N SER A 131 17.35 -15.51 2.53
CA SER A 131 16.34 -15.45 1.47
C SER A 131 16.87 -14.79 0.19
N ALA A 132 18.19 -14.79 -0.01
CA ALA A 132 18.83 -14.06 -1.10
C ALA A 132 18.36 -14.53 -2.49
N GLY A 133 18.36 -15.84 -2.72
CA GLY A 133 17.90 -16.45 -3.97
C GLY A 133 16.42 -16.19 -4.27
N GLU A 134 15.55 -16.24 -3.26
CA GLU A 134 14.15 -15.88 -3.41
C GLU A 134 13.98 -14.38 -3.67
N THR A 135 14.76 -13.55 -2.98
CA THR A 135 14.67 -12.08 -3.08
C THR A 135 15.11 -11.58 -4.44
N ILE A 136 16.14 -12.17 -5.06
CA ILE A 136 16.52 -11.80 -6.44
C ILE A 136 15.51 -12.36 -7.46
N LEU A 137 15.03 -13.60 -7.29
CA LEU A 137 14.02 -14.21 -8.16
C LEU A 137 12.70 -13.40 -8.17
N ARG A 138 12.18 -13.06 -6.99
CA ARG A 138 11.01 -12.18 -6.80
C ARG A 138 11.22 -10.81 -7.43
N TYR A 139 12.40 -10.22 -7.28
CA TYR A 139 12.76 -8.92 -7.83
C TYR A 139 12.81 -8.92 -9.38
N LEU A 140 13.38 -9.96 -9.98
CA LEU A 140 13.40 -10.17 -11.44
C LEU A 140 11.99 -10.31 -12.00
N ARG A 141 11.17 -11.17 -11.37
CA ARG A 141 9.78 -11.40 -11.78
C ARG A 141 8.89 -10.17 -11.56
N GLY A 142 9.18 -9.34 -10.55
CA GLY A 142 8.57 -8.02 -10.35
C GLY A 142 8.89 -7.01 -11.47
N ARG A 143 10.02 -7.17 -12.17
CA ARG A 143 10.41 -6.41 -13.37
C ARG A 143 9.93 -7.04 -14.68
N LEU A 144 9.07 -8.05 -14.59
CA LEU A 144 8.50 -8.80 -15.71
C LEU A 144 9.52 -9.58 -16.56
N PHE A 145 10.76 -9.73 -16.09
CA PHE A 145 11.70 -10.68 -16.70
C PHE A 145 11.12 -12.09 -16.61
N ALA A 146 10.88 -12.73 -17.74
CA ALA A 146 10.53 -14.13 -17.88
C ALA A 146 11.78 -15.04 -17.92
N ALA A 147 12.96 -14.47 -18.19
CA ALA A 147 14.24 -15.16 -18.35
C ALA A 147 14.46 -16.26 -17.30
N PRO A 148 15.02 -17.43 -17.70
CA PRO A 148 15.29 -18.52 -16.79
C PRO A 148 16.16 -18.08 -15.59
N VAL A 149 15.87 -18.64 -14.42
CA VAL A 149 16.65 -18.42 -13.19
C VAL A 149 16.97 -19.78 -12.54
N LEU A 150 18.25 -20.03 -12.26
CA LEU A 150 18.68 -21.20 -11.49
C LEU A 150 19.23 -20.76 -10.13
N ILE A 151 18.64 -21.27 -9.05
CA ILE A 151 19.20 -21.13 -7.71
C ILE A 151 20.20 -22.28 -7.49
N TYR A 152 21.48 -21.97 -7.52
CA TYR A 152 22.55 -22.94 -7.31
C TYR A 152 22.92 -22.98 -5.83
N CYS A 153 22.41 -23.98 -5.12
CA CYS A 153 22.60 -24.12 -3.68
C CYS A 153 23.97 -24.68 -3.30
N GLY A 154 24.73 -25.25 -4.24
CA GLY A 154 26.01 -25.90 -3.98
C GLY A 154 25.93 -26.92 -2.83
N ALA A 155 26.76 -26.74 -1.81
CA ALA A 155 26.78 -27.58 -0.60
C ALA A 155 25.83 -27.09 0.54
N SER A 156 24.92 -26.16 0.27
CA SER A 156 24.01 -25.56 1.25
C SER A 156 22.78 -26.44 1.53
N ILE A 157 21.61 -26.12 0.94
CA ILE A 157 20.36 -26.83 1.17
C ILE A 157 19.85 -27.52 -0.11
N PRO A 158 19.39 -28.78 -0.03
CA PRO A 158 18.90 -29.53 -1.18
C PRO A 158 17.43 -29.22 -1.53
N THR A 159 16.81 -28.20 -0.94
CA THR A 159 15.36 -27.96 -1.11
C THR A 159 15.02 -26.49 -0.93
N THR A 160 14.61 -25.85 -2.03
CA THR A 160 14.23 -24.43 -2.09
C THR A 160 12.87 -24.29 -2.79
N ARG A 161 11.82 -24.83 -2.16
CA ARG A 161 10.46 -24.93 -2.75
C ARG A 161 9.86 -23.63 -3.29
N TYR A 162 10.34 -22.46 -2.83
CA TYR A 162 9.87 -21.17 -3.35
C TYR A 162 10.02 -21.06 -4.87
N VAL A 163 11.02 -21.71 -5.49
CA VAL A 163 11.23 -21.66 -6.94
C VAL A 163 10.03 -22.14 -7.74
N LEU A 164 9.28 -23.12 -7.22
CA LEU A 164 8.06 -23.66 -7.85
C LEU A 164 6.93 -22.63 -7.95
N SER A 165 7.00 -21.53 -7.18
CA SER A 165 6.04 -20.42 -7.26
C SER A 165 6.33 -19.46 -8.43
N TYR A 166 7.46 -19.63 -9.12
CA TYR A 166 7.91 -18.76 -10.20
C TYR A 166 8.15 -19.56 -11.48
N LYS A 167 7.54 -19.13 -12.58
CA LYS A 167 7.76 -19.74 -13.91
C LYS A 167 9.22 -19.62 -14.33
N GLN A 168 9.75 -20.62 -15.04
CA GLN A 168 11.13 -20.69 -15.54
C GLN A 168 12.16 -20.47 -14.43
N ALA A 169 11.87 -21.01 -13.25
CA ALA A 169 12.77 -20.99 -12.10
C ALA A 169 12.90 -22.39 -11.51
N GLY A 170 14.09 -22.70 -11.01
CA GLY A 170 14.34 -23.90 -10.25
C GLY A 170 15.65 -23.85 -9.51
N SER A 171 16.05 -24.97 -8.94
CA SER A 171 17.20 -25.03 -8.04
C SER A 171 17.91 -26.36 -8.06
N THR A 172 19.21 -26.35 -7.74
CA THR A 172 20.03 -27.56 -7.70
C THR A 172 21.21 -27.42 -6.75
N VAL A 173 21.62 -28.56 -6.16
CA VAL A 173 22.93 -28.76 -5.51
C VAL A 173 23.97 -29.37 -6.46
N SER A 174 23.60 -29.70 -7.70
CA SER A 174 24.45 -30.40 -8.66
C SER A 174 25.22 -29.43 -9.54
N TYR A 175 26.55 -29.46 -9.44
CA TYR A 175 27.48 -28.78 -10.35
C TYR A 175 27.19 -29.13 -11.81
N ASP A 176 26.94 -30.41 -12.13
CA ASP A 176 26.69 -30.84 -13.51
C ASP A 176 25.40 -30.25 -14.10
N VAL A 177 24.38 -30.00 -13.26
CA VAL A 177 23.14 -29.31 -13.67
C VAL A 177 23.41 -27.82 -13.90
N CYS A 178 24.19 -27.16 -13.04
CA CYS A 178 24.62 -25.77 -13.26
C CYS A 178 25.41 -25.62 -14.58
N MET A 179 26.35 -26.52 -14.83
CA MET A 179 27.14 -26.55 -16.07
C MET A 179 26.30 -26.87 -17.32
N ALA A 180 25.31 -27.75 -17.21
CA ALA A 180 24.35 -28.02 -18.29
C ALA A 180 23.46 -26.80 -18.58
N TYR A 181 23.04 -26.06 -17.54
CA TYR A 181 22.26 -24.84 -17.66
C TYR A 181 23.03 -23.70 -18.35
N ILE A 182 24.32 -23.55 -18.04
CA ILE A 182 25.24 -22.62 -18.72
C ILE A 182 25.45 -23.06 -20.19
N THR A 183 25.68 -24.34 -20.44
CA THR A 183 25.89 -24.87 -21.80
C THR A 183 24.65 -24.67 -22.68
N ALA A 184 23.46 -24.88 -22.14
CA ALA A 184 22.20 -24.65 -22.85
C ALA A 184 22.01 -23.19 -23.30
N LEU A 185 22.54 -22.21 -22.55
CA LEU A 185 22.57 -20.80 -22.98
C LEU A 185 23.51 -20.58 -24.17
N ALA A 186 24.70 -21.19 -24.17
CA ALA A 186 25.63 -21.11 -25.30
C ALA A 186 25.05 -21.72 -26.58
N ASP A 187 24.35 -22.86 -26.44
CA ASP A 187 23.66 -23.56 -27.53
C ASP A 187 22.41 -22.82 -28.05
N GLY A 188 21.98 -21.74 -27.38
CA GLY A 188 20.76 -21.00 -27.74
C GLY A 188 19.47 -21.78 -27.49
N ARG A 189 19.46 -22.71 -26.52
CA ARG A 189 18.26 -23.47 -26.14
C ARG A 189 17.24 -22.58 -25.45
N THR A 190 15.98 -22.78 -25.82
CA THR A 190 14.80 -22.06 -25.28
C THR A 190 13.82 -23.00 -24.57
N ASP A 191 14.12 -24.30 -24.51
CA ASP A 191 13.29 -25.36 -23.91
C ASP A 191 13.59 -25.53 -22.41
N ASP A 192 13.48 -24.43 -21.67
CA ASP A 192 13.96 -24.30 -20.28
C ASP A 192 13.06 -24.92 -19.20
N THR A 193 12.12 -25.78 -19.58
CA THR A 193 11.29 -26.53 -18.63
C THR A 193 12.07 -27.60 -17.86
N SER A 194 13.22 -28.06 -18.39
CA SER A 194 14.05 -29.08 -17.74
C SER A 194 14.75 -28.62 -16.46
N TRP A 195 14.59 -27.35 -16.10
CA TRP A 195 15.13 -26.75 -14.88
C TRP A 195 14.05 -26.41 -13.85
N GLU A 196 12.76 -26.56 -14.17
CA GLU A 196 11.64 -26.14 -13.31
C GLU A 196 11.33 -27.15 -12.19
N ASP A 197 12.28 -27.35 -11.25
CA ASP A 197 12.09 -28.16 -10.04
C ASP A 197 12.90 -27.59 -8.85
N PHE A 198 12.57 -28.01 -7.61
CA PHE A 198 13.19 -27.51 -6.38
C PHE A 198 14.51 -28.23 -5.99
N ASP A 199 14.85 -29.32 -6.68
CA ASP A 199 16.10 -30.07 -6.49
C ASP A 199 16.46 -30.84 -7.78
N VAL A 200 16.66 -30.11 -8.89
CA VAL A 200 16.93 -30.69 -10.21
C VAL A 200 18.16 -31.60 -10.13
N LYS A 201 17.97 -32.90 -10.36
CA LYS A 201 19.04 -33.91 -10.41
C LYS A 201 19.52 -34.14 -11.83
N TYR A 202 20.83 -34.40 -11.98
CA TYR A 202 21.45 -34.65 -13.28
C TYR A 202 20.80 -35.84 -14.02
N ASP A 203 20.54 -36.96 -13.34
CA ASP A 203 19.89 -38.13 -13.95
C ASP A 203 18.46 -37.84 -14.42
N ALA A 204 17.71 -37.03 -13.67
CA ALA A 204 16.37 -36.59 -14.04
C ALA A 204 16.40 -35.63 -15.25
N TYR A 205 17.37 -34.70 -15.27
CA TYR A 205 17.63 -33.82 -16.41
C TYR A 205 17.97 -34.61 -17.69
N VAL A 206 18.88 -35.59 -17.61
CA VAL A 206 19.25 -36.43 -18.75
C VAL A 206 18.04 -37.23 -19.27
N ALA A 207 17.24 -37.81 -18.38
CA ALA A 207 16.02 -38.53 -18.75
C ALA A 207 14.98 -37.62 -19.46
N GLN A 208 14.74 -36.41 -18.93
CA GLN A 208 13.82 -35.45 -19.55
C GLN A 208 14.35 -34.93 -20.89
N SER A 209 15.64 -34.56 -20.97
CA SER A 209 16.28 -34.00 -22.18
C SER A 209 16.32 -35.00 -23.34
N LEU A 210 16.42 -36.31 -23.05
CA LEU A 210 16.33 -37.37 -24.06
C LEU A 210 14.89 -37.66 -24.52
N SER A 211 13.87 -37.25 -23.74
CA SER A 211 12.46 -37.49 -24.04
C SER A 211 11.83 -36.46 -24.99
N GLN A 212 12.44 -35.28 -25.14
CA GLN A 212 11.89 -34.20 -25.96
C GLN A 212 12.47 -34.21 -27.39
N PRO A 213 11.63 -34.04 -28.44
CA PRO A 213 12.10 -34.08 -29.82
C PRO A 213 12.89 -32.82 -30.17
N GLN A 214 14.23 -32.94 -30.28
CA GLN A 214 15.12 -31.85 -30.68
C GLN A 214 14.75 -31.27 -32.06
N ARG A 215 14.10 -30.11 -32.09
CA ARG A 215 13.99 -29.27 -33.29
C ARG A 215 15.32 -28.59 -33.58
N ARG A 216 16.24 -29.30 -34.25
CA ARG A 216 17.42 -28.66 -34.85
C ARG A 216 16.99 -27.74 -35.98
N VAL A 217 17.18 -26.43 -35.80
CA VAL A 217 17.17 -25.47 -36.90
C VAL A 217 18.56 -25.51 -37.56
N PRO A 218 18.68 -25.81 -38.87
CA PRO A 218 19.98 -25.82 -39.54
C PRO A 218 20.48 -24.39 -39.78
N PRO A 219 21.80 -24.12 -39.66
CA PRO A 219 22.33 -22.77 -39.80
C PRO A 219 22.45 -22.35 -41.28
N GLY A 220 21.85 -21.21 -41.60
CA GLY A 220 22.32 -20.24 -42.61
C GLY A 220 22.39 -20.64 -44.08
N LEU A 221 21.53 -20.03 -44.90
CA LEU A 221 21.85 -19.72 -46.30
C LEU A 221 21.21 -18.38 -46.70
N ASP A 222 22.03 -17.46 -47.21
CA ASP A 222 21.62 -16.14 -47.70
C ASP A 222 20.58 -16.21 -48.84
N ALA A 223 19.58 -15.33 -48.80
CA ALA A 223 18.83 -14.94 -50.00
C ALA A 223 18.37 -13.47 -49.91
N ARG A 224 18.70 -12.69 -50.95
CA ARG A 224 18.42 -11.25 -51.05
C ARG A 224 17.07 -10.99 -51.75
N HIS A 225 16.46 -9.84 -51.44
CA HIS A 225 15.45 -9.11 -52.24
C HIS A 225 14.33 -9.88 -52.97
N ALA A 226 13.09 -9.69 -52.52
CA ALA A 226 11.96 -9.27 -53.37
C ALA A 226 10.78 -8.74 -52.52
N PRO A 227 10.02 -7.73 -52.98
CA PRO A 227 8.86 -7.20 -52.26
C PRO A 227 7.57 -7.99 -52.58
N VAL A 228 6.63 -8.04 -51.62
CA VAL A 228 5.29 -8.64 -51.83
C VAL A 228 4.22 -7.55 -51.72
N THR A 229 3.60 -7.21 -52.86
CA THR A 229 2.37 -6.40 -52.93
C THR A 229 1.12 -7.22 -52.58
N PRO A 230 0.10 -6.64 -51.95
CA PRO A 230 -1.12 -7.35 -51.52
C PRO A 230 -2.25 -7.32 -52.57
N THR A 231 -3.05 -8.39 -52.67
CA THR A 231 -4.46 -8.46 -53.17
C THR A 231 -4.91 -9.92 -53.34
N PRO A 232 -6.22 -10.25 -53.49
CA PRO A 232 -7.39 -9.68 -52.80
C PRO A 232 -8.34 -10.77 -52.23
N VAL A 233 -9.38 -10.31 -51.52
CA VAL A 233 -10.50 -11.11 -50.97
C VAL A 233 -11.45 -11.63 -52.07
N PRO A 234 -12.04 -12.84 -51.96
CA PRO A 234 -13.26 -13.22 -52.68
C PRO A 234 -14.53 -13.04 -51.83
N ASN A 235 -15.46 -12.22 -52.34
CA ASN A 235 -16.81 -12.04 -51.78
C ASN A 235 -17.74 -13.24 -52.05
N ARG A 236 -18.72 -13.47 -51.16
CA ARG A 236 -20.04 -14.00 -51.57
C ARG A 236 -21.17 -13.53 -50.65
N ALA A 237 -22.06 -12.68 -51.17
CA ALA A 237 -23.41 -12.41 -50.64
C ALA A 237 -24.37 -13.57 -51.05
N THR A 238 -25.63 -13.78 -50.63
CA THR A 238 -26.83 -12.95 -50.31
C THR A 238 -27.87 -13.86 -49.60
N ALA A 239 -28.98 -13.44 -48.96
CA ALA A 239 -29.46 -12.20 -48.32
C ALA A 239 -30.88 -12.48 -47.75
N GLY A 240 -31.37 -11.72 -46.76
CA GLY A 240 -32.77 -11.82 -46.25
C GLY A 240 -33.00 -11.05 -44.94
N PRO A 241 -34.19 -10.46 -44.66
CA PRO A 241 -34.20 -9.15 -43.99
C PRO A 241 -35.07 -8.96 -42.72
N ALA A 242 -34.71 -7.89 -42.00
CA ALA A 242 -35.56 -6.95 -41.25
C ALA A 242 -36.39 -7.39 -40.03
N ALA A 243 -36.05 -6.82 -38.87
CA ALA A 243 -37.01 -6.35 -37.87
C ALA A 243 -36.44 -5.14 -37.11
N HIS A 244 -37.05 -3.95 -37.26
CA HIS A 244 -36.70 -2.77 -36.46
C HIS A 244 -37.29 -2.88 -35.04
N ARG A 245 -36.52 -2.47 -34.02
CA ARG A 245 -37.07 -2.01 -32.73
C ARG A 245 -36.44 -0.67 -32.37
N ALA A 246 -37.30 0.34 -32.22
CA ALA A 246 -36.95 1.67 -31.71
C ALA A 246 -37.06 1.71 -30.17
N PRO A 247 -36.36 2.64 -29.49
CA PRO A 247 -36.38 2.74 -28.03
C PRO A 247 -37.62 3.49 -27.50
N PRO A 248 -38.10 3.18 -26.28
CA PRO A 248 -39.13 3.99 -25.64
C PRO A 248 -38.54 5.30 -25.08
N LYS A 249 -39.33 6.37 -25.17
CA LYS A 249 -39.11 7.66 -24.49
C LYS A 249 -40.28 7.94 -23.52
N PRO A 250 -40.15 8.88 -22.58
CA PRO A 250 -40.85 8.82 -21.30
C PRO A 250 -42.29 9.35 -21.34
N VAL A 251 -43.07 8.97 -20.31
CA VAL A 251 -44.37 9.57 -19.99
C VAL A 251 -44.23 10.30 -18.66
N LEU A 252 -44.65 11.57 -18.64
CA LEU A 252 -44.75 12.40 -17.45
C LEU A 252 -46.22 12.51 -17.01
N GLU A 253 -46.43 12.82 -15.72
CA GLU A 253 -47.65 13.38 -15.12
C GLU A 253 -48.94 12.53 -15.10
N ARG A 254 -49.32 12.10 -13.90
CA ARG A 254 -50.44 12.74 -13.17
C ARG A 254 -50.44 12.42 -11.69
N ALA A 255 -50.71 13.44 -10.89
CA ALA A 255 -51.23 13.38 -9.53
C ALA A 255 -52.48 14.31 -9.48
N PRO A 256 -53.22 14.43 -8.36
CA PRO A 256 -53.28 13.55 -7.19
C PRO A 256 -54.68 12.94 -7.02
N SER A 257 -54.83 11.98 -6.11
CA SER A 257 -56.13 11.73 -5.45
C SER A 257 -55.92 11.59 -3.96
N GLU A 258 -56.62 12.43 -3.21
CA GLU A 258 -56.87 12.26 -1.79
C GLU A 258 -57.41 10.85 -1.50
N TRP A 259 -57.20 10.34 -0.28
CA TRP A 259 -58.23 9.69 0.55
C TRP A 259 -57.64 9.34 1.92
N SER A 260 -58.44 9.57 2.96
CA SER A 260 -58.16 9.33 4.38
C SER A 260 -59.51 9.47 5.12
N PRO A 261 -59.72 8.90 6.31
CA PRO A 261 -59.12 7.71 6.92
C PRO A 261 -60.19 6.64 7.23
N VAL A 262 -59.81 5.35 7.34
CA VAL A 262 -60.58 4.40 8.15
C VAL A 262 -59.62 3.58 9.01
N SER A 263 -59.91 3.58 10.30
CA SER A 263 -59.23 2.84 11.35
C SER A 263 -59.55 1.35 11.31
N GLU A 264 -58.52 0.52 11.45
CA GLU A 264 -58.67 -0.78 12.12
C GLU A 264 -57.40 -1.06 12.93
N TRP A 265 -57.56 -1.17 14.25
CA TRP A 265 -56.48 -1.47 15.17
C TRP A 265 -56.22 -2.98 15.16
N VAL A 266 -55.01 -3.38 14.75
CA VAL A 266 -54.49 -4.72 15.01
C VAL A 266 -53.39 -4.59 16.06
N GLU A 267 -53.72 -4.92 17.30
CA GLU A 267 -52.74 -5.08 18.37
C GLU A 267 -51.90 -6.33 18.10
N CYS A 268 -50.76 -6.15 17.41
CA CYS A 268 -49.69 -7.13 17.46
C CYS A 268 -48.86 -6.87 18.71
N GLU A 269 -49.06 -7.69 19.74
CA GLU A 269 -48.12 -7.80 20.86
C GLU A 269 -46.75 -8.23 20.32
N LEU A 270 -45.82 -7.28 20.21
CA LEU A 270 -44.41 -7.59 19.98
C LEU A 270 -43.85 -8.21 21.27
N PRO A 271 -43.05 -9.29 21.19
CA PRO A 271 -42.41 -9.85 22.37
C PRO A 271 -41.46 -8.80 22.96
N VAL A 272 -41.67 -8.48 24.23
CA VAL A 272 -40.80 -7.59 25.00
C VAL A 272 -39.50 -8.33 25.31
N GLU A 273 -38.60 -8.40 24.33
CA GLU A 273 -37.19 -8.65 24.60
C GLU A 273 -36.63 -7.43 25.35
N SER A 274 -36.55 -7.56 26.67
CA SER A 274 -35.85 -6.62 27.55
C SER A 274 -34.33 -6.73 27.35
N LYS A 275 -33.86 -6.31 26.16
CA LYS A 275 -32.46 -5.93 25.96
C LYS A 275 -32.19 -4.72 26.86
N THR A 276 -31.58 -5.00 28.01
CA THR A 276 -31.35 -4.07 29.11
C THR A 276 -30.61 -2.82 28.64
N GLU A 277 -30.95 -1.67 29.22
CA GLU A 277 -30.33 -0.37 28.88
C GLU A 277 -28.80 -0.41 28.91
N ALA A 278 -28.19 -1.22 29.78
CA ALA A 278 -26.75 -1.43 29.85
C ALA A 278 -26.11 -1.94 28.53
N ALA A 279 -26.82 -2.77 27.76
CA ALA A 279 -26.37 -3.21 26.43
C ALA A 279 -26.48 -2.06 25.40
N ALA A 280 -27.51 -1.21 25.54
CA ALA A 280 -27.65 0.01 24.75
C ALA A 280 -26.73 1.15 25.23
N GLU A 281 -26.17 1.12 26.43
CA GLU A 281 -25.12 2.05 26.87
C GLU A 281 -23.77 1.62 26.31
N THR A 282 -23.45 0.34 26.43
CA THR A 282 -22.12 -0.18 26.08
C THR A 282 -21.94 -0.24 24.55
N ARG A 283 -22.99 -0.58 23.77
CA ARG A 283 -23.01 -0.48 22.30
C ARG A 283 -22.58 0.90 21.78
N LEU A 284 -23.12 1.96 22.38
CA LEU A 284 -23.00 3.30 21.82
C LEU A 284 -21.60 3.91 21.99
N SER A 285 -20.76 3.33 22.87
CA SER A 285 -19.39 3.77 23.14
C SER A 285 -18.51 3.87 21.87
N ARG A 286 -18.74 3.03 20.85
CA ARG A 286 -17.97 2.99 19.59
C ARG A 286 -17.97 4.32 18.83
N PHE A 287 -19.10 5.02 18.87
CA PHE A 287 -19.26 6.31 18.18
C PHE A 287 -18.98 7.50 19.10
N SER A 288 -19.07 7.32 20.41
CA SER A 288 -19.30 8.42 21.34
C SER A 288 -18.19 8.65 22.37
N ASP A 289 -17.49 7.61 22.83
CA ASP A 289 -16.61 7.68 24.01
C ASP A 289 -15.28 8.43 23.76
N TRP A 290 -15.37 9.75 23.77
CA TRP A 290 -14.28 10.67 23.50
C TRP A 290 -14.12 11.75 24.57
N SER A 291 -14.97 11.84 25.60
CA SER A 291 -14.88 12.91 26.62
C SER A 291 -13.54 12.94 27.35
N ASP A 292 -13.04 11.77 27.75
CA ASP A 292 -11.72 11.62 28.40
C ASP A 292 -10.59 11.42 27.38
N THR A 293 -10.94 11.20 26.10
CA THR A 293 -9.97 10.87 25.04
C THR A 293 -9.60 12.07 24.18
N VAL A 294 -10.45 13.09 24.05
CA VAL A 294 -10.16 14.33 23.30
C VAL A 294 -8.90 14.99 23.84
N GLU A 295 -8.69 15.01 25.16
CA GLU A 295 -7.48 15.60 25.76
C GLU A 295 -6.17 14.85 25.39
N ALA A 296 -6.29 13.58 25.00
CA ALA A 296 -5.20 12.70 24.54
C ALA A 296 -5.10 12.56 23.00
N LEU A 297 -6.14 12.95 22.25
CA LEU A 297 -6.24 12.84 20.79
C LEU A 297 -6.20 14.19 20.05
N CYS A 298 -6.66 15.24 20.71
CA CYS A 298 -6.99 16.53 20.13
C CYS A 298 -6.37 17.64 20.99
N ARG A 299 -5.35 18.30 20.44
CA ARG A 299 -4.76 19.50 21.03
C ARG A 299 -4.33 20.38 19.86
N ILE A 300 -4.85 21.60 19.73
CA ILE A 300 -4.96 22.22 18.39
C ILE A 300 -3.94 23.34 18.14
N GLY A 301 -2.84 22.98 17.45
CA GLY A 301 -2.11 23.92 16.59
C GLY A 301 -0.58 23.87 16.59
N PRO A 302 0.04 24.74 15.76
CA PRO A 302 1.49 24.81 15.62
C PRO A 302 2.17 25.89 16.49
N ALA A 303 1.41 26.70 17.25
CA ALA A 303 1.94 27.90 17.92
C ALA A 303 1.52 28.04 19.40
N GLY A 304 2.37 27.59 20.31
CA GLY A 304 2.65 28.27 21.59
C GLY A 304 1.59 28.32 22.71
N GLY A 305 0.40 27.73 22.55
CA GLY A 305 -0.55 27.52 23.66
C GLY A 305 -0.28 26.21 24.42
N SER A 306 -1.01 25.96 25.51
CA SER A 306 -0.93 24.69 26.29
C SER A 306 -1.43 23.45 25.53
N ALA A 307 -1.90 23.61 24.29
CA ALA A 307 -2.39 22.55 23.42
C ALA A 307 -1.36 22.19 22.33
N ARG A 308 -0.58 21.13 22.57
CA ARG A 308 0.27 20.45 21.55
C ARG A 308 -0.46 19.23 21.00
N SER A 309 -0.79 19.20 19.71
CA SER A 309 -1.35 17.99 19.05
C SER A 309 -0.46 16.80 19.34
N PHE A 310 -1.03 15.60 19.48
CA PHE A 310 -0.22 14.39 19.55
C PHE A 310 0.75 14.31 18.35
N PHE A 311 0.37 14.88 17.20
CA PHE A 311 1.22 15.06 16.02
C PHE A 311 1.53 16.54 15.70
N SER A 312 1.78 17.39 16.71
CA SER A 312 2.49 18.69 16.56
C SER A 312 3.67 18.83 17.55
N GLY A 313 4.67 19.62 17.18
CA GLY A 313 5.95 19.76 17.89
C GLY A 313 7.12 19.13 17.13
N GLY A 314 8.35 19.30 17.65
CA GLY A 314 9.58 18.87 16.95
C GLY A 314 9.72 17.37 16.74
N ASP A 315 9.09 16.54 17.58
CA ASP A 315 9.26 15.09 17.60
C ASP A 315 8.23 14.31 16.75
N VAL A 316 7.39 15.01 15.99
CA VAL A 316 6.36 14.38 15.13
C VAL A 316 6.97 13.60 13.98
N ALA A 317 7.98 14.18 13.32
CA ALA A 317 8.70 13.53 12.23
C ALA A 317 9.42 12.25 12.70
N SER A 318 9.98 12.28 13.91
CA SER A 318 10.62 11.16 14.60
C SER A 318 9.63 10.03 14.87
N ARG A 319 8.53 10.29 15.58
CA ARG A 319 7.48 9.28 15.86
C ARG A 319 6.84 8.71 14.59
N MET A 320 6.59 9.55 13.58
CA MET A 320 6.14 9.07 12.27
C MET A 320 7.21 8.29 11.49
N SER A 321 8.50 8.48 11.76
CA SER A 321 9.57 7.63 11.22
C SER A 321 9.51 6.25 11.85
N GLN A 322 9.52 6.16 13.19
CA GLN A 322 9.42 4.90 13.95
C GLN A 322 8.18 4.08 13.57
N ILE A 323 7.04 4.75 13.37
CA ILE A 323 5.81 4.12 12.85
C ILE A 323 6.03 3.51 11.45
N ARG A 324 6.66 4.24 10.53
CA ARG A 324 6.93 3.75 9.16
C ARG A 324 7.99 2.66 9.14
N GLU A 325 8.98 2.72 10.01
CA GLU A 325 9.99 1.68 10.23
C GLU A 325 9.33 0.41 10.78
N ALA A 326 8.39 0.52 11.73
CA ALA A 326 7.61 -0.60 12.22
C ALA A 326 6.72 -1.22 11.13
N ILE A 327 5.99 -0.41 10.34
CA ILE A 327 5.19 -0.91 9.19
C ILE A 327 6.10 -1.63 8.18
N THR A 328 7.26 -1.04 7.88
CA THR A 328 8.26 -1.61 6.96
C THR A 328 8.79 -2.95 7.51
N HIS A 329 9.10 -3.02 8.80
CA HIS A 329 9.57 -4.23 9.46
C HIS A 329 8.52 -5.34 9.44
N ILE A 330 7.27 -5.05 9.81
CA ILE A 330 6.16 -6.02 9.78
C ILE A 330 5.97 -6.57 8.35
N ARG A 331 5.92 -5.69 7.33
CA ARG A 331 5.69 -6.10 5.93
C ARG A 331 6.86 -6.88 5.33
N LEU A 332 8.11 -6.53 5.66
CA LEU A 332 9.29 -7.25 5.17
C LEU A 332 9.46 -8.63 5.80
N ASN A 333 9.03 -8.79 7.05
CA ASN A 333 9.17 -10.02 7.83
C ASN A 333 7.80 -10.71 8.04
N TRP A 334 6.86 -10.58 7.09
CA TRP A 334 5.51 -11.15 7.22
C TRP A 334 5.50 -12.69 7.40
N ALA A 335 6.59 -13.37 7.03
CA ALA A 335 6.82 -14.78 7.34
C ALA A 335 6.90 -15.09 8.85
N ASP A 336 7.25 -14.11 9.69
CA ASP A 336 7.25 -14.20 11.15
C ASP A 336 5.86 -13.92 11.77
N TYR A 337 4.78 -14.16 11.00
CA TYR A 337 3.38 -13.90 11.38
C TYR A 337 3.04 -14.41 12.78
N ASP A 338 3.44 -15.65 13.11
CA ASP A 338 3.19 -16.26 14.43
C ASP A 338 3.84 -15.47 15.57
N GLN A 339 5.06 -14.94 15.36
CA GLN A 339 5.76 -14.13 16.37
C GLN A 339 5.06 -12.79 16.59
N PHE A 340 4.59 -12.15 15.52
CA PHE A 340 3.80 -10.92 15.62
C PHE A 340 2.44 -11.16 16.27
N MET A 341 1.81 -12.30 15.97
CA MET A 341 0.55 -12.72 16.57
C MET A 341 0.71 -13.00 18.08
N GLU A 342 1.75 -13.71 18.51
CA GLU A 342 2.08 -13.86 19.94
C GLU A 342 2.28 -12.50 20.64
N GLY A 343 2.97 -11.57 19.99
CA GLY A 343 3.17 -10.21 20.48
C GLY A 343 1.84 -9.46 20.67
N LEU A 344 0.93 -9.58 19.70
CA LEU A 344 -0.41 -9.00 19.74
C LEU A 344 -1.31 -9.65 20.80
N GLN A 345 -1.32 -10.98 20.89
CA GLN A 345 -2.06 -11.72 21.92
C GLN A 345 -1.62 -11.32 23.34
N ARG A 346 -0.30 -11.21 23.55
CA ARG A 346 0.29 -10.75 24.82
C ARG A 346 -0.15 -9.33 25.15
N MET A 347 -0.19 -8.44 24.17
CA MET A 347 -0.69 -7.06 24.35
C MET A 347 -2.19 -7.01 24.69
N PHE A 348 -3.04 -7.83 24.05
CA PHE A 348 -4.44 -7.96 24.44
C PHE A 348 -4.60 -8.46 25.89
N ILE A 349 -3.80 -9.43 26.32
CA ILE A 349 -3.79 -9.95 27.70
C ILE A 349 -3.37 -8.86 28.70
N ASP A 350 -2.28 -8.15 28.44
CA ASP A 350 -1.77 -7.07 29.29
C ASP A 350 -2.80 -5.94 29.46
N THR A 351 -3.43 -5.51 28.35
CA THR A 351 -4.29 -4.32 28.31
C THR A 351 -5.75 -4.60 28.73
N THR A 352 -6.24 -5.84 28.61
CA THR A 352 -7.64 -6.19 28.95
C THR A 352 -7.79 -7.15 30.14
N GLY A 353 -6.73 -7.86 30.51
CA GLY A 353 -6.71 -8.91 31.53
C GLY A 353 -7.05 -10.29 30.94
N GLY A 354 -6.27 -11.32 31.27
CA GLY A 354 -6.30 -12.64 30.61
C GLY A 354 -7.68 -13.30 30.49
N GLU A 355 -8.50 -13.28 31.55
CA GLU A 355 -9.87 -13.85 31.51
C GLU A 355 -10.80 -13.11 30.52
N LYS A 356 -10.61 -11.81 30.33
CA LYS A 356 -11.38 -10.98 29.39
C LYS A 356 -10.81 -11.01 27.98
N ALA A 357 -9.50 -11.21 27.85
CA ALA A 357 -8.81 -11.38 26.58
C ALA A 357 -9.17 -12.71 25.91
N ALA A 358 -9.23 -13.81 26.66
CA ALA A 358 -9.33 -15.16 26.09
C ALA A 358 -10.43 -15.36 25.01
N PRO A 359 -11.68 -14.85 25.17
CA PRO A 359 -12.69 -14.95 24.11
C PRO A 359 -12.35 -14.15 22.84
N LEU A 360 -11.59 -13.06 22.97
CA LEU A 360 -11.16 -12.21 21.85
C LEU A 360 -10.00 -12.84 21.08
N LEU A 361 -9.09 -13.54 21.77
CA LEU A 361 -7.94 -14.20 21.13
C LEU A 361 -8.36 -15.30 20.16
N VAL A 362 -9.50 -15.96 20.40
CA VAL A 362 -10.08 -17.00 19.51
C VAL A 362 -10.59 -16.40 18.19
N LEU A 363 -10.84 -15.09 18.13
CA LEU A 363 -11.26 -14.39 16.91
C LEU A 363 -10.08 -13.86 16.09
N LEU A 364 -8.84 -13.96 16.59
CA LEU A 364 -7.66 -13.54 15.85
C LEU A 364 -7.32 -14.57 14.74
N PRO A 365 -7.03 -14.12 13.52
CA PRO A 365 -6.87 -15.00 12.37
C PRO A 365 -5.54 -15.77 12.41
N LEU A 366 -5.56 -17.04 12.01
CA LEU A 366 -4.36 -17.88 11.94
C LEU A 366 -3.37 -17.43 10.85
N SER A 367 -3.85 -16.77 9.80
CA SER A 367 -3.06 -16.16 8.73
C SER A 367 -3.87 -15.08 8.02
N LYS A 368 -3.20 -14.07 7.48
CA LYS A 368 -3.80 -13.03 6.62
C LYS A 368 -2.82 -12.66 5.52
N ASP A 369 -3.32 -12.46 4.32
CA ASP A 369 -2.56 -12.04 3.15
C ASP A 369 -3.32 -10.99 2.33
N TRP A 370 -2.58 -10.13 1.65
CA TRP A 370 -3.13 -9.14 0.72
C TRP A 370 -3.68 -9.84 -0.53
N ALA A 371 -4.95 -9.62 -0.86
CA ALA A 371 -5.58 -10.22 -2.04
C ALA A 371 -4.95 -9.71 -3.36
N ASP A 372 -4.50 -10.62 -4.22
CA ASP A 372 -3.99 -10.28 -5.55
C ASP A 372 -5.14 -9.86 -6.47
N ARG A 373 -5.19 -8.56 -6.82
CA ARG A 373 -6.15 -7.96 -7.77
C ARG A 373 -6.21 -8.67 -9.13
N ARG A 374 -5.21 -9.48 -9.49
CA ARG A 374 -5.15 -10.24 -10.76
C ARG A 374 -5.81 -11.62 -10.68
N ARG A 375 -6.19 -12.10 -9.50
CA ARG A 375 -6.84 -13.40 -9.28
C ARG A 375 -8.35 -13.23 -9.09
N THR A 376 -9.11 -14.27 -9.45
CA THR A 376 -10.56 -14.36 -9.18
C THR A 376 -10.95 -15.79 -8.81
N PRO A 377 -11.87 -15.99 -7.84
CA PRO A 377 -12.31 -15.06 -6.79
C PRO A 377 -11.29 -15.02 -5.63
N VAL A 378 -11.44 -14.07 -4.71
CA VAL A 378 -10.84 -14.18 -3.37
C VAL A 378 -11.49 -15.40 -2.69
N GLU A 379 -10.71 -16.22 -1.99
CA GLU A 379 -11.29 -17.26 -1.12
C GLU A 379 -12.21 -16.63 -0.08
N ALA A 380 -13.12 -17.41 0.52
CA ALA A 380 -14.12 -16.87 1.45
C ALA A 380 -13.45 -16.40 2.76
N GLU A 381 -12.97 -15.15 2.75
CA GLU A 381 -12.35 -14.53 3.92
C GLU A 381 -13.38 -14.33 5.04
N ASP A 382 -12.95 -14.64 6.26
CA ASP A 382 -13.78 -14.59 7.46
C ASP A 382 -14.03 -13.17 7.98
N TYR A 383 -13.18 -12.21 7.60
CA TYR A 383 -13.13 -10.83 8.10
C TYR A 383 -13.18 -10.77 9.65
N SER A 384 -12.44 -11.66 10.31
CA SER A 384 -12.54 -11.87 11.76
C SER A 384 -12.06 -10.66 12.56
N VAL A 385 -11.10 -9.88 12.05
CA VAL A 385 -10.54 -8.71 12.76
C VAL A 385 -11.47 -7.50 12.64
N LEU A 386 -12.13 -7.31 11.50
CA LEU A 386 -13.21 -6.33 11.32
C LEU A 386 -14.42 -6.67 12.19
N LYS A 387 -14.86 -7.93 12.22
CA LYS A 387 -15.93 -8.40 13.12
C LYS A 387 -15.57 -8.21 14.59
N LEU A 388 -14.32 -8.50 14.97
CA LEU A 388 -13.80 -8.21 16.29
C LEU A 388 -13.90 -6.70 16.58
N TYR A 389 -13.48 -5.84 15.65
CA TYR A 389 -13.56 -4.38 15.83
C TYR A 389 -15.00 -3.86 15.96
N THR A 390 -15.96 -4.39 15.19
CA THR A 390 -17.37 -3.98 15.29
C THR A 390 -18.06 -4.49 16.54
N SER A 391 -17.61 -5.63 17.08
CA SER A 391 -18.12 -6.15 18.34
C SER A 391 -17.81 -5.19 19.50
N GLU A 392 -18.75 -5.07 20.44
CA GLU A 392 -18.64 -4.19 21.60
C GLU A 392 -17.35 -4.41 22.42
N ARG A 393 -17.03 -5.69 22.72
CA ARG A 393 -15.86 -6.06 23.52
C ARG A 393 -14.56 -5.91 22.74
N GLY A 394 -14.56 -6.27 21.45
CA GLY A 394 -13.39 -6.16 20.60
C GLY A 394 -13.06 -4.71 20.25
N TYR A 395 -14.05 -3.83 20.03
CA TYR A 395 -13.83 -2.39 19.91
C TYR A 395 -13.08 -1.85 21.14
N GLN A 396 -13.59 -2.11 22.35
CA GLN A 396 -12.96 -1.61 23.58
C GLN A 396 -11.54 -2.14 23.75
N ALA A 397 -11.29 -3.41 23.39
CA ALA A 397 -9.98 -4.02 23.46
C ALA A 397 -9.00 -3.43 22.43
N VAL A 398 -9.39 -3.36 21.15
CA VAL A 398 -8.60 -2.76 20.06
C VAL A 398 -8.33 -1.28 20.35
N PHE A 399 -9.33 -0.51 20.76
CA PHE A 399 -9.17 0.89 21.14
C PHE A 399 -8.14 1.05 22.26
N ARG A 400 -8.22 0.27 23.36
CA ARG A 400 -7.21 0.35 24.42
C ARG A 400 -5.81 -0.04 23.93
N VAL A 401 -5.68 -1.11 23.15
CA VAL A 401 -4.39 -1.54 22.55
C VAL A 401 -3.78 -0.40 21.72
N LEU A 402 -4.54 0.20 20.82
CA LEU A 402 -4.09 1.33 20.00
C LEU A 402 -3.76 2.56 20.84
N ASN A 403 -4.52 2.84 21.91
CA ASN A 403 -4.25 3.97 22.81
C ASN A 403 -2.96 3.75 23.60
N GLU A 404 -2.72 2.54 24.12
CA GLU A 404 -1.54 2.24 24.93
C GLU A 404 -0.24 2.29 24.13
N ALA A 405 -0.26 1.91 22.85
CA ALA A 405 0.91 2.03 21.96
C ALA A 405 1.06 3.44 21.37
N PHE A 406 0.00 4.02 20.81
CA PHE A 406 0.11 5.24 20.00
C PHE A 406 -0.16 6.54 20.77
N ARG A 407 -0.50 6.52 22.07
CA ARG A 407 -0.93 7.74 22.80
C ARG A 407 -0.23 7.98 24.15
N LYS A 408 0.81 7.20 24.46
CA LYS A 408 1.75 7.51 25.56
C LYS A 408 2.94 8.29 24.98
N ASP A 409 3.45 9.27 25.73
CA ASP A 409 4.55 10.14 25.25
C ASP A 409 5.85 9.36 24.96
N ASP A 410 6.05 8.22 25.63
CA ASP A 410 7.19 7.32 25.43
C ASP A 410 6.85 6.17 24.46
N LEU A 411 6.67 6.51 23.18
CA LEU A 411 6.64 5.55 22.07
C LEU A 411 7.96 4.75 21.94
N THR A 412 9.05 5.32 22.44
CA THR A 412 10.42 4.77 22.37
C THR A 412 10.72 3.66 23.38
N GLY A 413 10.05 3.64 24.54
CA GLY A 413 10.36 2.73 25.64
C GLY A 413 9.91 1.27 25.45
N ASN A 414 9.12 0.96 24.41
CA ASN A 414 8.67 -0.41 24.15
C ASN A 414 8.38 -0.68 22.66
N GLN A 415 9.45 -0.95 21.90
CA GLN A 415 9.39 -1.30 20.48
C GLN A 415 8.41 -2.46 20.18
N SER A 416 8.33 -3.46 21.06
CA SER A 416 7.43 -4.62 20.88
C SER A 416 5.94 -4.24 20.94
N ARG A 417 5.55 -3.27 21.76
CA ARG A 417 4.18 -2.73 21.78
C ARG A 417 3.86 -1.93 20.51
N LEU A 418 4.81 -1.13 20.02
CA LEU A 418 4.65 -0.44 18.74
C LEU A 418 4.47 -1.44 17.58
N GLN A 419 5.30 -2.47 17.52
CA GLN A 419 5.20 -3.55 16.53
C GLN A 419 3.86 -4.29 16.61
N ALA A 420 3.40 -4.68 17.81
CA ALA A 420 2.12 -5.36 17.99
C ALA A 420 0.91 -4.49 17.57
N ALA A 421 0.91 -3.20 17.92
CA ALA A 421 -0.16 -2.27 17.52
C ALA A 421 -0.13 -1.95 16.02
N VAL A 422 1.06 -1.84 15.41
CA VAL A 422 1.20 -1.72 13.95
C VAL A 422 0.72 -2.97 13.24
N PHE A 423 1.07 -4.17 13.75
CA PHE A 423 0.59 -5.43 13.20
C PHE A 423 -0.93 -5.55 13.23
N LEU A 424 -1.59 -5.15 14.32
CA LEU A 424 -3.05 -5.06 14.39
C LEU A 424 -3.65 -4.12 13.33
N ILE A 425 -3.02 -2.96 13.09
CA ILE A 425 -3.43 -2.04 12.04
C ILE A 425 -3.18 -2.61 10.64
N GLU A 426 -2.12 -3.39 10.42
CA GLU A 426 -1.88 -4.09 9.17
C GLU A 426 -2.92 -5.18 8.90
N LEU A 427 -3.29 -5.99 9.90
CA LEU A 427 -4.38 -6.98 9.80
C LEU A 427 -5.70 -6.30 9.40
N LEU A 428 -6.08 -5.20 10.06
CA LEU A 428 -7.26 -4.41 9.72
C LEU A 428 -7.16 -3.77 8.31
N THR A 429 -5.97 -3.32 7.91
CA THR A 429 -5.73 -2.73 6.58
C THR A 429 -5.87 -3.77 5.48
N ILE A 430 -5.38 -5.01 5.70
CA ILE A 430 -5.56 -6.15 4.80
C ILE A 430 -7.04 -6.50 4.66
N GLU A 431 -7.77 -6.70 5.76
CA GLU A 431 -9.18 -7.06 5.67
C GLU A 431 -10.03 -5.98 4.99
N LEU A 432 -9.77 -4.69 5.26
CA LEU A 432 -10.43 -3.59 4.54
C LEU A 432 -10.14 -3.62 3.03
N PHE A 433 -8.88 -3.86 2.65
CA PHE A 433 -8.50 -3.96 1.24
C PHE A 433 -9.17 -5.15 0.55
N ASN A 434 -9.08 -6.34 1.15
CA ASN A 434 -9.66 -7.55 0.61
C ASN A 434 -11.19 -7.46 0.52
N TYR A 435 -11.85 -6.91 1.55
CA TYR A 435 -13.30 -6.68 1.54
C TYR A 435 -13.73 -5.73 0.41
N THR A 436 -13.04 -4.59 0.22
CA THR A 436 -13.36 -3.68 -0.90
C THR A 436 -13.16 -4.32 -2.28
N LEU A 437 -12.28 -5.32 -2.42
CA LEU A 437 -12.07 -6.09 -3.65
C LEU A 437 -13.09 -7.24 -3.83
N ALA A 438 -13.62 -7.79 -2.74
CA ALA A 438 -14.63 -8.84 -2.79
C ALA A 438 -16.00 -8.31 -3.26
N LEU A 439 -16.31 -7.05 -2.95
CA LEU A 439 -17.51 -6.36 -3.43
C LEU A 439 -17.50 -6.23 -4.97
N ARG A 440 -18.66 -6.43 -5.60
CA ARG A 440 -18.82 -6.39 -7.07
C ARG A 440 -19.95 -5.45 -7.49
N PRO A 441 -19.67 -4.31 -8.15
CA PRO A 441 -18.33 -3.78 -8.44
C PRO A 441 -17.56 -3.42 -7.15
N PRO A 442 -16.22 -3.34 -7.18
CA PRO A 442 -15.44 -2.86 -6.04
C PRO A 442 -15.94 -1.48 -5.61
N SER A 443 -16.38 -1.36 -4.37
CA SER A 443 -16.97 -0.12 -3.86
C SER A 443 -15.91 0.77 -3.22
N SER A 444 -15.69 1.95 -3.79
CA SER A 444 -15.20 3.08 -3.00
C SER A 444 -16.38 3.72 -2.26
N PHE A 445 -16.12 4.27 -1.07
CA PHE A 445 -17.08 5.14 -0.41
C PHE A 445 -16.75 6.60 -0.71
N SER A 446 -17.72 7.32 -1.27
CA SER A 446 -17.72 8.77 -1.41
C SER A 446 -19.10 9.30 -1.06
N GLY A 447 -19.18 10.39 -0.30
CA GLY A 447 -20.43 10.92 0.24
C GLY A 447 -20.24 11.65 1.56
N VAL A 448 -21.35 11.86 2.28
CA VAL A 448 -21.35 12.46 3.61
C VAL A 448 -21.55 11.38 4.66
N ILE A 449 -20.68 11.38 5.66
CA ILE A 449 -20.83 10.57 6.88
C ILE A 449 -20.83 11.47 8.11
N TYR A 450 -21.30 10.92 9.21
CA TYR A 450 -21.50 11.62 10.46
C TYR A 450 -20.85 10.87 11.61
N ARG A 451 -20.31 11.62 12.57
CA ARG A 451 -19.93 11.11 13.90
C ARG A 451 -20.49 12.03 14.98
N GLY A 452 -21.27 11.46 15.90
CA GLY A 452 -21.71 12.17 17.09
C GLY A 452 -20.61 12.20 18.14
N LEU A 453 -20.33 13.37 18.69
CA LEU A 453 -19.28 13.62 19.66
C LEU A 453 -19.82 14.45 20.83
N CYS A 454 -19.09 14.44 21.94
CA CYS A 454 -19.23 15.45 22.97
C CYS A 454 -17.88 16.11 23.24
N LEU A 455 -17.87 17.45 23.24
CA LEU A 455 -16.69 18.25 23.57
C LEU A 455 -17.00 19.12 24.80
N ASN A 456 -16.01 19.30 25.67
CA ASN A 456 -16.08 20.38 26.66
C ASN A 456 -15.96 21.76 25.95
N ARG A 457 -16.24 22.84 26.68
CA ARG A 457 -16.20 24.20 26.12
C ARG A 457 -14.81 24.62 25.60
N GLU A 458 -13.74 24.14 26.22
CA GLU A 458 -12.36 24.49 25.84
C GLU A 458 -11.98 23.87 24.49
N HIS A 459 -12.12 22.56 24.35
CA HIS A 459 -11.87 21.83 23.10
C HIS A 459 -12.78 22.32 21.96
N LEU A 460 -14.06 22.63 22.24
CA LEU A 460 -14.95 23.23 21.24
C LEU A 460 -14.45 24.61 20.78
N ASN A 461 -13.99 25.45 21.71
CA ASN A 461 -13.41 26.76 21.38
C ASN A 461 -12.11 26.63 20.58
N GLU A 462 -11.30 25.59 20.79
CA GLU A 462 -10.13 25.33 19.96
C GLU A 462 -10.50 25.07 18.49
N PHE A 463 -11.58 24.33 18.20
CA PHE A 463 -12.07 24.15 16.84
C PHE A 463 -12.61 25.45 16.21
N TYR A 464 -13.28 26.30 16.99
CA TYR A 464 -13.64 27.67 16.57
C TYR A 464 -12.43 28.60 16.39
N ALA A 465 -11.30 28.31 17.04
CA ALA A 465 -10.05 29.04 16.80
C ALA A 465 -9.33 28.51 15.54
N LEU A 466 -9.42 27.20 15.28
CA LEU A 466 -8.84 26.57 14.08
C LEU A 466 -9.46 27.08 12.79
N THR A 467 -10.79 27.24 12.75
CA THR A 467 -11.50 27.84 11.59
C THR A 467 -11.13 29.29 11.30
N LYS A 468 -10.45 29.99 12.22
CA LYS A 468 -9.98 31.38 12.02
C LYS A 468 -8.53 31.47 11.54
N ARG A 469 -7.82 30.35 11.43
CA ARG A 469 -6.45 30.30 10.89
C ARG A 469 -6.48 30.30 9.35
N PRO A 470 -5.36 30.60 8.66
CA PRO A 470 -5.25 30.37 7.22
C PRO A 470 -5.67 28.96 6.84
N VAL A 471 -6.30 28.76 5.68
CA VAL A 471 -6.86 27.44 5.32
C VAL A 471 -5.82 26.31 5.34
N LYS A 472 -4.55 26.60 5.00
CA LYS A 472 -3.43 25.65 5.03
C LYS A 472 -3.05 25.16 6.44
N ASP A 473 -3.53 25.81 7.49
CA ASP A 473 -3.21 25.49 8.89
C ASP A 473 -4.35 24.76 9.62
N ARG A 474 -5.47 24.48 8.93
CA ARG A 474 -6.67 23.82 9.50
C ARG A 474 -6.69 22.29 9.33
N TYR A 475 -5.52 21.69 9.17
CA TYR A 475 -5.37 20.24 9.14
C TYR A 475 -5.58 19.64 10.53
N TRP A 476 -6.31 18.53 10.57
CA TRP A 476 -6.44 17.67 11.74
C TRP A 476 -6.40 16.22 11.31
N SER A 477 -5.50 15.43 11.90
CA SER A 477 -5.24 14.04 11.50
C SER A 477 -5.18 13.12 12.70
N ILE A 478 -5.65 11.89 12.51
CA ILE A 478 -5.66 10.86 13.55
C ILE A 478 -4.98 9.60 12.97
N PRO A 479 -3.67 9.69 12.65
CA PRO A 479 -2.96 8.68 11.87
C PRO A 479 -2.90 7.35 12.63
N LEU A 480 -2.99 6.25 11.88
CA LEU A 480 -3.12 4.86 12.36
C LEU A 480 -4.29 4.58 13.32
N SER A 481 -5.10 5.57 13.71
CA SER A 481 -6.36 5.28 14.40
C SER A 481 -7.41 4.79 13.41
N ILE A 482 -8.27 3.91 13.90
CA ILE A 482 -9.53 3.55 13.25
C ILE A 482 -10.64 4.38 13.89
N MET A 483 -11.64 4.81 13.11
CA MET A 483 -12.78 5.60 13.59
C MET A 483 -14.08 5.14 12.91
N SER A 484 -15.06 4.69 13.70
CA SER A 484 -16.42 4.43 13.23
C SER A 484 -17.17 5.73 12.92
N CYS A 485 -17.85 5.77 11.78
CA CYS A 485 -18.80 6.80 11.40
C CYS A 485 -20.08 6.13 10.86
N THR A 486 -21.16 6.89 10.67
CA THR A 486 -22.43 6.38 10.11
C THR A 486 -22.88 7.26 8.96
N THR A 487 -23.58 6.71 7.95
CA THR A 487 -24.30 7.56 6.98
C THR A 487 -25.64 8.09 7.53
N ASP A 488 -26.16 7.56 8.64
CA ASP A 488 -27.39 8.06 9.26
C ASP A 488 -27.12 9.23 10.23
N LEU A 489 -27.63 10.40 9.84
CA LEU A 489 -27.63 11.60 10.65
C LEU A 489 -28.34 11.41 12.00
N LEU A 490 -29.46 10.67 12.05
CA LEU A 490 -30.25 10.53 13.26
C LEU A 490 -29.50 9.71 14.32
N THR A 491 -28.88 8.61 13.90
CA THR A 491 -27.98 7.78 14.71
C THR A 491 -26.79 8.60 15.22
N ALA A 492 -26.15 9.40 14.36
CA ALA A 492 -25.08 10.32 14.77
C ALA A 492 -25.51 11.35 15.84
N VAL A 493 -26.69 11.97 15.68
CA VAL A 493 -27.19 12.95 16.65
C VAL A 493 -27.54 12.30 17.99
N LYS A 494 -28.18 11.11 17.97
CA LYS A 494 -28.48 10.34 19.18
C LYS A 494 -27.23 10.04 20.03
N PHE A 495 -26.09 9.75 19.40
CA PHE A 495 -24.81 9.59 20.12
C PHE A 495 -24.36 10.88 20.82
N ALA A 496 -24.38 12.01 20.11
CA ALA A 496 -23.95 13.29 20.65
C ALA A 496 -24.85 13.78 21.80
N GLU A 497 -26.18 13.66 21.64
CA GLU A 497 -27.13 14.14 22.64
C GLU A 497 -27.19 13.24 23.88
N LYS A 498 -27.09 11.90 23.73
CA LYS A 498 -27.09 10.99 24.89
C LYS A 498 -25.91 11.30 25.84
N LEU A 499 -24.71 11.53 25.31
CA LEU A 499 -23.56 11.93 26.13
C LEU A 499 -23.70 13.33 26.73
N ALA A 500 -24.20 14.32 25.98
CA ALA A 500 -24.40 15.66 26.52
C ALA A 500 -25.41 15.64 27.69
N SER A 501 -26.42 14.76 27.61
CA SER A 501 -27.42 14.61 28.67
C SER A 501 -26.84 14.07 29.99
N SER A 502 -25.73 13.30 29.95
CA SER A 502 -25.10 12.75 31.15
C SER A 502 -24.13 13.73 31.85
N ASN A 503 -23.68 14.79 31.17
CA ASN A 503 -22.74 15.77 31.74
C ASN A 503 -22.97 17.18 31.15
N SER A 504 -23.50 18.09 31.98
CA SER A 504 -23.82 19.48 31.61
C SER A 504 -22.64 20.35 31.19
N ASN A 505 -21.39 19.90 31.37
CA ASN A 505 -20.20 20.59 30.86
C ASN A 505 -19.83 20.19 29.41
N LEU A 506 -20.50 19.19 28.85
CA LEU A 506 -20.30 18.71 27.48
C LEU A 506 -21.35 19.31 26.53
N TYR A 507 -20.88 19.65 25.34
CA TYR A 507 -21.68 20.19 24.25
C TYR A 507 -21.87 19.08 23.21
N PRO A 508 -23.08 18.87 22.67
CA PRO A 508 -23.30 17.93 21.59
C PRO A 508 -22.68 18.50 20.31
N VAL A 509 -21.82 17.70 19.68
CA VAL A 509 -21.10 18.07 18.47
C VAL A 509 -21.37 17.02 17.41
N LEU A 510 -21.77 17.45 16.22
CA LEU A 510 -21.94 16.59 15.06
C LEU A 510 -20.80 16.86 14.09
N TRP A 511 -19.92 15.89 13.91
CA TRP A 511 -18.93 15.96 12.85
C TRP A 511 -19.56 15.48 11.55
N ARG A 512 -19.75 16.39 10.59
CA ARG A 512 -20.15 16.10 9.22
C ARG A 512 -18.89 16.03 8.37
N ILE A 513 -18.60 14.84 7.85
CA ILE A 513 -17.37 14.53 7.11
C ILE A 513 -17.77 14.29 5.66
N HIS A 514 -17.23 15.11 4.77
CA HIS A 514 -17.31 14.94 3.33
C HIS A 514 -16.15 14.07 2.88
N VAL A 515 -16.45 12.82 2.53
CA VAL A 515 -15.49 11.87 1.98
C VAL A 515 -15.57 11.92 0.47
N ALA A 516 -14.45 12.13 -0.21
CA ALA A 516 -14.34 12.08 -1.66
C ALA A 516 -13.22 11.15 -2.11
N ASP A 517 -13.38 10.54 -3.28
CA ASP A 517 -12.26 9.92 -4.00
C ASP A 517 -11.42 11.01 -4.70
N LEU A 518 -10.17 10.69 -5.01
CA LEU A 518 -9.36 11.49 -5.91
C LEU A 518 -9.98 11.43 -7.32
N ASP A 519 -10.09 12.59 -7.95
CA ASP A 519 -10.54 12.76 -9.33
C ASP A 519 -9.88 11.73 -10.28
N PRO A 520 -10.65 10.95 -11.06
CA PRO A 520 -10.11 9.96 -11.99
C PRO A 520 -9.07 10.51 -12.96
N GLU A 521 -9.17 11.78 -13.38
CA GLU A 521 -8.18 12.40 -14.25
C GLU A 521 -6.84 12.64 -13.53
N LEU A 522 -6.88 13.04 -12.26
CA LEU A 522 -5.70 13.17 -11.42
C LEU A 522 -5.08 11.80 -11.10
N LEU A 523 -5.92 10.77 -10.90
CA LEU A 523 -5.48 9.40 -10.64
C LEU A 523 -4.81 8.76 -11.88
N GLU A 524 -5.33 9.03 -13.07
CA GLU A 524 -4.72 8.63 -14.35
C GLU A 524 -3.32 9.27 -14.55
N VAL A 525 -3.14 10.53 -14.16
CA VAL A 525 -1.81 11.19 -14.16
C VAL A 525 -0.81 10.45 -13.25
N TYR A 526 -1.27 9.95 -12.10
CA TYR A 526 -0.44 9.15 -11.20
C TYR A 526 -0.09 7.78 -11.79
N HIS A 527 -1.09 7.02 -12.25
CA HIS A 527 -0.88 5.67 -12.78
C HIS A 527 -0.06 5.64 -14.07
N ARG A 528 -0.14 6.67 -14.92
CA ARG A 528 0.72 6.80 -16.10
C ARG A 528 2.21 6.84 -15.76
N ARG A 529 2.57 7.41 -14.59
CA ARG A 529 3.96 7.49 -14.12
C ARG A 529 4.36 6.29 -13.26
N PHE A 530 3.42 5.74 -12.49
CA PHE A 530 3.67 4.64 -11.55
C PHE A 530 2.65 3.51 -11.77
N PRO A 531 2.68 2.79 -12.91
CA PRO A 531 1.64 1.84 -13.30
C PRO A 531 1.58 0.60 -12.40
N ALA A 532 2.69 0.22 -11.76
CA ALA A 532 2.73 -0.85 -10.77
C ALA A 532 2.18 -0.43 -9.38
N SER A 533 1.97 0.87 -9.14
CA SER A 533 1.48 1.36 -7.87
C SER A 533 -0.02 1.09 -7.73
N VAL A 534 -0.40 0.34 -6.70
CA VAL A 534 -1.79 0.32 -6.25
C VAL A 534 -2.14 1.65 -5.58
N VAL A 535 -3.29 2.20 -5.98
CA VAL A 535 -4.06 3.15 -5.19
C VAL A 535 -5.34 2.44 -4.76
N SER A 536 -5.70 2.61 -3.49
CA SER A 536 -6.82 1.96 -2.82
C SER A 536 -7.78 3.01 -2.22
N THR A 537 -9.01 2.58 -1.92
CA THR A 537 -10.07 3.42 -1.32
C THR A 537 -10.47 2.84 0.03
N ILE A 538 -9.46 2.50 0.83
CA ILE A 538 -9.59 1.84 2.14
C ILE A 538 -9.57 2.82 3.31
N CYS A 539 -9.45 4.13 3.05
CA CYS A 539 -9.48 5.15 4.08
C CYS A 539 -10.90 5.44 4.59
N ALA A 540 -11.93 5.09 3.81
CA ALA A 540 -13.33 5.08 4.19
C ALA A 540 -14.02 3.89 3.50
N VAL A 541 -14.52 2.93 4.29
CA VAL A 541 -15.15 1.70 3.81
C VAL A 541 -16.47 1.49 4.55
N ARG A 542 -17.58 1.32 3.84
CA ARG A 542 -18.83 0.86 4.46
C ARG A 542 -18.65 -0.58 4.89
N ILE A 543 -18.83 -0.88 6.18
CA ILE A 543 -18.66 -2.22 6.76
C ILE A 543 -19.93 -2.74 7.43
N SER A 544 -21.08 -2.16 7.10
CA SER A 544 -22.38 -2.48 7.72
C SER A 544 -22.72 -3.97 7.63
N ASP A 545 -22.40 -4.62 6.50
CA ASP A 545 -22.60 -6.07 6.30
C ASP A 545 -21.70 -6.98 7.18
N LEU A 546 -20.64 -6.41 7.77
CA LEU A 546 -19.73 -7.10 8.69
C LEU A 546 -19.97 -6.75 10.15
N SER A 547 -20.76 -5.70 10.42
CA SER A 547 -20.99 -5.19 11.77
C SER A 547 -22.05 -6.01 12.51
N ASP A 548 -21.91 -6.14 13.82
CA ASP A 548 -22.95 -6.70 14.71
C ASP A 548 -24.22 -5.82 14.74
N TYR A 549 -24.14 -4.60 14.19
CA TYR A 549 -25.19 -3.58 14.17
C TYR A 549 -25.35 -2.98 12.77
N PRO A 550 -25.82 -3.77 11.77
CA PRO A 550 -25.92 -3.32 10.39
C PRO A 550 -26.84 -2.09 10.23
N GLU A 551 -27.81 -1.91 11.12
CA GLU A 551 -28.75 -0.78 11.10
C GLU A 551 -28.09 0.58 11.38
N GLU A 552 -26.86 0.59 11.89
CA GLU A 552 -26.09 1.82 12.12
C GLU A 552 -25.41 2.33 10.84
N GLU A 553 -25.51 1.61 9.71
CA GLU A 553 -24.92 2.00 8.41
C GLU A 553 -23.44 2.41 8.53
N GLU A 554 -22.67 1.58 9.26
CA GLU A 554 -21.31 1.92 9.69
C GLU A 554 -20.33 2.05 8.52
N VAL A 555 -19.62 3.18 8.50
CA VAL A 555 -18.48 3.47 7.61
C VAL A 555 -17.23 3.63 8.46
N LEU A 556 -16.24 2.78 8.23
CA LEU A 556 -14.99 2.77 8.96
C LEU A 556 -13.96 3.67 8.30
N LEU A 557 -13.42 4.62 9.06
CA LEU A 557 -12.32 5.47 8.64
C LEU A 557 -10.97 4.95 9.13
N ARG A 558 -10.01 4.82 8.22
CA ARG A 558 -8.66 4.29 8.50
C ARG A 558 -7.61 5.40 8.43
N GLY A 559 -6.98 5.70 9.56
CA GLY A 559 -5.94 6.71 9.73
C GLY A 559 -6.33 8.09 9.16
N PRO A 560 -7.51 8.65 9.52
CA PRO A 560 -8.10 9.74 8.75
C PRO A 560 -7.33 11.07 8.84
N PHE A 561 -7.32 11.78 7.72
CA PHE A 561 -6.76 13.13 7.56
C PHE A 561 -7.86 14.09 7.10
N PHE A 562 -8.19 15.05 7.94
CA PHE A 562 -9.24 16.01 7.73
C PHE A 562 -8.68 17.42 7.46
N GLN A 563 -9.32 18.12 6.54
CA GLN A 563 -9.25 19.56 6.40
C GLN A 563 -10.52 20.16 7.02
N LEU A 564 -10.40 20.91 8.12
CA LEU A 564 -11.54 21.57 8.73
C LEU A 564 -11.94 22.80 7.90
N VAL A 565 -13.20 22.88 7.50
CA VAL A 565 -13.76 23.98 6.71
C VAL A 565 -14.56 24.92 7.59
N ASN A 566 -15.58 24.42 8.31
CA ASN A 566 -16.48 25.25 9.11
C ASN A 566 -16.78 24.61 10.48
N VAL A 567 -17.17 25.44 11.45
CA VAL A 567 -17.76 25.01 12.73
C VAL A 567 -18.85 26.01 13.10
N GLN A 568 -20.07 25.54 13.29
CA GLN A 568 -21.23 26.42 13.49
C GLN A 568 -22.31 25.77 14.38
N PRO A 569 -23.00 26.53 15.25
CA PRO A 569 -24.19 26.06 15.94
C PRO A 569 -25.35 25.91 14.95
N GLN A 570 -26.02 24.75 14.96
CA GLN A 570 -27.24 24.50 14.19
C GLN A 570 -28.34 23.94 15.10
N ARG A 571 -29.60 24.24 14.75
CA ARG A 571 -30.76 23.52 15.28
C ARG A 571 -31.21 22.52 14.22
N LEU A 572 -31.20 21.24 14.57
CA LEU A 572 -31.55 20.17 13.64
C LEU A 572 -33.08 19.99 13.65
N VAL A 573 -33.73 20.45 12.60
CA VAL A 573 -35.20 20.39 12.45
C VAL A 573 -35.61 18.99 12.01
N GLY A 574 -36.64 18.42 12.65
CA GLY A 574 -37.19 17.11 12.30
C GLY A 574 -36.54 15.91 12.98
N VAL A 575 -35.62 16.13 13.93
CA VAL A 575 -35.06 15.07 14.79
C VAL A 575 -35.89 15.01 16.07
N GLU A 576 -36.77 14.01 16.21
CA GLU A 576 -37.51 13.81 17.46
C GLU A 576 -36.54 13.51 18.62
N GLY A 577 -36.63 14.31 19.69
CA GLY A 577 -35.71 14.29 20.83
C GLY A 577 -34.68 15.42 20.85
N ALA A 578 -34.35 16.02 19.69
CA ALA A 578 -33.34 17.06 19.59
C ALA A 578 -33.84 18.42 20.11
N SER A 579 -33.81 18.57 21.43
CA SER A 579 -34.22 19.80 22.14
C SER A 579 -33.13 20.89 22.18
N GLY A 580 -31.91 20.56 21.74
CA GLY A 580 -30.71 21.39 21.87
C GLY A 580 -30.27 22.13 20.61
N THR A 581 -29.20 22.90 20.77
CA THR A 581 -28.38 23.39 19.64
C THR A 581 -27.15 22.49 19.56
N VAL A 582 -26.92 21.90 18.39
CA VAL A 582 -25.79 21.00 18.12
C VAL A 582 -24.73 21.79 17.35
N HIS A 583 -23.46 21.64 17.72
CA HIS A 583 -22.37 22.27 16.95
C HIS A 583 -21.97 21.35 15.80
N VAL A 584 -22.20 21.79 14.57
CA VAL A 584 -21.82 21.05 13.36
C VAL A 584 -20.41 21.46 12.96
N MET A 585 -19.52 20.47 12.89
CA MET A 585 -18.16 20.60 12.37
C MET A 585 -18.12 20.04 10.95
N ASP A 586 -17.74 20.86 9.97
CA ASP A 586 -17.65 20.49 8.56
C ASP A 586 -16.19 20.20 8.19
N GLY A 587 -15.88 18.94 7.89
CA GLY A 587 -14.54 18.49 7.48
C GLY A 587 -14.54 17.77 6.14
N VAL A 588 -13.42 17.86 5.41
CA VAL A 588 -13.19 17.13 4.15
C VAL A 588 -12.06 16.12 4.33
N MET A 589 -12.24 14.91 3.79
CA MET A 589 -11.25 13.84 3.75
C MET A 589 -11.23 13.19 2.37
N LEU A 590 -10.04 12.77 1.90
CA LEU A 590 -9.94 11.92 0.71
C LEU A 590 -9.83 10.44 1.09
N ASN A 591 -10.53 9.59 0.35
CA ASN A 591 -10.51 8.14 0.51
C ASN A 591 -9.32 7.48 -0.22
N SER A 592 -8.83 8.10 -1.30
CA SER A 592 -7.73 7.55 -2.09
C SER A 592 -6.41 7.51 -1.33
N ASN A 593 -5.80 6.33 -1.26
CA ASN A 593 -4.61 6.03 -0.48
C ASN A 593 -3.60 5.21 -1.30
N ARG A 594 -2.31 5.38 -1.00
CA ARG A 594 -1.20 4.60 -1.57
C ARG A 594 -0.69 3.49 -0.64
N ASP A 595 -1.30 3.32 0.53
CA ASP A 595 -0.83 2.36 1.52
C ASP A 595 -1.15 0.90 1.09
N HIS A 596 -0.20 0.30 0.39
CA HIS A 596 -0.23 -1.04 -0.17
C HIS A 596 1.22 -1.54 -0.39
N PRO A 597 1.52 -2.86 -0.25
CA PRO A 597 2.87 -3.40 -0.39
C PRO A 597 3.62 -3.02 -1.67
N SER A 598 2.91 -2.84 -2.80
CA SER A 598 3.49 -2.37 -4.07
C SER A 598 4.25 -1.05 -3.98
N THR A 599 4.02 -0.22 -2.95
CA THR A 599 4.79 1.01 -2.73
C THR A 599 6.13 0.80 -2.04
N MET A 600 6.37 -0.39 -1.46
CA MET A 600 7.66 -0.84 -0.94
C MET A 600 8.49 -1.62 -1.97
N GLU A 601 7.86 -2.07 -3.06
CA GLU A 601 8.52 -2.73 -4.19
C GLU A 601 9.30 -1.74 -5.08
N MET A 602 8.94 -0.45 -5.00
CA MET A 602 9.63 0.65 -5.69
C MET A 602 11.03 0.90 -5.13
N ALA A 603 11.95 1.33 -5.98
CA ALA A 603 13.24 1.86 -5.51
C ALA A 603 13.02 3.11 -4.62
N PRO A 604 13.85 3.38 -3.58
CA PRO A 604 13.61 4.47 -2.64
C PRO A 604 13.42 5.86 -3.29
N GLU A 605 14.17 6.16 -4.35
CA GLU A 605 14.00 7.41 -5.10
C GLU A 605 12.68 7.47 -5.89
N GLU A 606 12.27 6.35 -6.47
CA GLU A 606 11.01 6.24 -7.21
C GLU A 606 9.83 6.35 -6.25
N GLY A 607 9.88 5.65 -5.11
CA GLY A 607 8.88 5.76 -4.04
C GLY A 607 8.78 7.17 -3.44
N ASN A 608 9.89 7.93 -3.43
CA ASN A 608 9.90 9.35 -3.06
C ASN A 608 9.20 10.21 -4.14
N LYS A 609 9.55 10.05 -5.42
CA LYS A 609 8.90 10.74 -6.55
C LYS A 609 7.40 10.44 -6.62
N ALA A 610 7.01 9.18 -6.36
CA ALA A 610 5.62 8.74 -6.26
C ALA A 610 4.89 9.38 -5.07
N ARG A 611 5.57 9.54 -3.93
CA ARG A 611 4.99 10.21 -2.75
C ARG A 611 4.79 11.70 -2.99
N GLU A 612 5.73 12.37 -3.65
CA GLU A 612 5.64 13.79 -3.99
C GLU A 612 4.52 14.06 -5.00
N LEU A 613 4.45 13.29 -6.10
CA LEU A 613 3.39 13.41 -7.09
C LEU A 613 2.01 13.15 -6.47
N PHE A 614 1.84 12.03 -5.77
CA PHE A 614 0.55 11.70 -5.16
C PHE A 614 0.13 12.71 -4.09
N GLY A 615 1.09 13.20 -3.27
CA GLY A 615 0.82 14.26 -2.30
C GLY A 615 0.29 15.55 -2.96
N CYS A 616 0.87 15.93 -4.10
CA CYS A 616 0.41 17.08 -4.88
C CYS A 616 -1.01 16.87 -5.45
N LEU A 617 -1.31 15.68 -5.97
CA LEU A 617 -2.63 15.33 -6.53
C LEU A 617 -3.71 15.28 -5.43
N VAL A 618 -3.40 14.68 -4.28
CA VAL A 618 -4.23 14.66 -3.07
C VAL A 618 -4.52 16.08 -2.56
N GLU A 619 -3.55 16.98 -2.62
CA GLU A 619 -3.76 18.39 -2.25
C GLU A 619 -4.74 19.08 -3.22
N ILE A 620 -4.58 18.92 -4.54
CA ILE A 620 -5.51 19.46 -5.54
C ILE A 620 -6.93 18.93 -5.30
N GLY A 621 -7.11 17.60 -5.23
CA GLY A 621 -8.43 16.98 -5.04
C GLY A 621 -9.11 17.44 -3.75
N ARG A 622 -8.39 17.43 -2.62
CA ARG A 622 -8.90 17.88 -1.33
C ARG A 622 -9.27 19.36 -1.37
N THR A 623 -8.43 20.21 -1.96
CA THR A 623 -8.68 21.64 -2.05
C THR A 623 -9.89 21.97 -2.92
N ARG A 624 -10.13 21.22 -4.02
CA ARG A 624 -11.36 21.35 -4.83
C ARG A 624 -12.62 21.03 -4.03
N GLU A 625 -12.61 19.98 -3.21
CA GLU A 625 -13.74 19.65 -2.33
C GLU A 625 -13.93 20.64 -1.19
N CYS A 626 -12.84 21.18 -0.63
CA CYS A 626 -12.91 22.23 0.39
C CYS A 626 -13.44 23.55 -0.17
N LEU A 627 -13.06 23.90 -1.41
CA LEU A 627 -13.59 25.04 -2.16
C LEU A 627 -15.11 24.89 -2.33
N ARG A 628 -15.57 23.75 -2.86
CA ARG A 628 -17.00 23.42 -3.05
C ARG A 628 -17.79 23.49 -1.73
N LEU A 629 -17.21 23.03 -0.62
CA LEU A 629 -17.86 23.07 0.69
C LEU A 629 -17.87 24.49 1.30
N ALA A 630 -16.79 25.26 1.12
CA ALA A 630 -16.72 26.65 1.54
C ALA A 630 -17.73 27.53 0.78
N GLU A 631 -17.95 27.28 -0.51
CA GLU A 631 -19.03 27.91 -1.30
C GLU A 631 -20.42 27.56 -0.73
N GLN A 632 -20.67 26.30 -0.41
CA GLN A 632 -21.94 25.84 0.21
C GLN A 632 -22.18 26.45 1.61
N CYS A 633 -21.11 26.76 2.35
CA CYS A 633 -21.17 27.47 3.62
C CYS A 633 -21.09 29.01 3.49
N ALA A 634 -21.06 29.56 2.27
CA ALA A 634 -20.90 31.00 1.99
C ALA A 634 -19.65 31.66 2.62
N LEU A 635 -18.56 30.91 2.78
CA LEU A 635 -17.31 31.36 3.39
C LEU A 635 -16.40 32.05 2.36
N HIS A 636 -16.78 33.25 1.90
CA HIS A 636 -16.12 33.93 0.78
C HIS A 636 -14.59 34.10 0.89
N GLU A 637 -14.06 34.38 2.09
CA GLU A 637 -12.60 34.50 2.30
C GLU A 637 -11.87 33.15 2.15
N ASP A 638 -12.51 32.06 2.57
CA ASP A 638 -11.95 30.71 2.44
C ASP A 638 -12.02 30.21 1.01
N VAL A 639 -13.08 30.55 0.26
CA VAL A 639 -13.20 30.28 -1.17
C VAL A 639 -12.01 30.86 -1.94
N LEU A 640 -11.67 32.13 -1.68
CA LEU A 640 -10.51 32.79 -2.30
C LEU A 640 -9.18 32.11 -1.91
N GLN A 641 -9.00 31.77 -0.62
CA GLN A 641 -7.80 31.09 -0.16
C GLN A 641 -7.66 29.68 -0.76
N TYR A 642 -8.70 28.86 -0.76
CA TYR A 642 -8.67 27.52 -1.37
C TYR A 642 -8.43 27.59 -2.88
N ALA A 643 -9.02 28.55 -3.60
CA ALA A 643 -8.73 28.76 -5.02
C ALA A 643 -7.24 29.08 -5.27
N GLN A 644 -6.61 29.91 -4.42
CA GLN A 644 -5.17 30.16 -4.47
C GLN A 644 -4.36 28.89 -4.20
N VAL A 645 -4.70 28.11 -3.15
CA VAL A 645 -4.00 26.84 -2.84
C VAL A 645 -4.09 25.86 -4.02
N CYS A 646 -5.25 25.75 -4.67
CA CYS A 646 -5.44 24.89 -5.83
C CYS A 646 -4.53 25.32 -6.99
N THR A 647 -4.51 26.62 -7.29
CA THR A 647 -3.65 27.20 -8.35
C THR A 647 -2.16 26.95 -8.07
N GLU A 648 -1.71 27.10 -6.83
CA GLU A 648 -0.33 26.82 -6.43
C GLU A 648 0.03 25.33 -6.54
N ALA A 649 -0.93 24.43 -6.23
CA ALA A 649 -0.76 22.99 -6.32
C ALA A 649 -0.76 22.51 -7.78
N GLU A 650 -1.63 23.04 -8.64
CA GLU A 650 -1.61 22.78 -10.08
C GLU A 650 -0.30 23.29 -10.72
N GLY A 651 0.20 24.45 -10.28
CA GLY A 651 1.52 24.94 -10.65
C GLY A 651 2.69 24.06 -10.17
N ARG A 652 2.56 23.37 -9.02
CA ARG A 652 3.52 22.33 -8.59
C ARG A 652 3.41 21.08 -9.45
N LEU A 653 2.20 20.60 -9.74
CA LEU A 653 1.97 19.45 -10.60
C LEU A 653 2.61 19.64 -11.97
N ALA A 654 2.45 20.82 -12.59
CA ALA A 654 3.08 21.14 -13.87
C ALA A 654 4.62 21.06 -13.84
N ARG A 655 5.26 21.35 -12.70
CA ARG A 655 6.72 21.19 -12.51
C ARG A 655 7.12 19.74 -12.22
N LEU A 656 6.28 18.98 -11.52
CA LEU A 656 6.53 17.56 -11.26
C LEU A 656 6.38 16.70 -12.51
N LEU A 657 5.62 17.14 -13.51
CA LEU A 657 5.43 16.47 -14.80
C LEU A 657 6.48 16.86 -15.88
N GLN A 658 7.41 17.76 -15.54
CA GLN A 658 8.63 18.05 -16.32
C GLN A 658 9.78 17.12 -15.88
#